data_AF-A0A3D4V9H2-F1
#
_entry.id   AF-A0A3D4V9H2-F1
#
_cell.length_a   1.000
_cell.length_b   1.000
_cell.length_c   1.000
_cell.angle_alpha   90.00
_cell.angle_beta   90.00
_cell.angle_gamma   90.00
#
_symmetry.space_group_name_H-M   'P 1'
#
loop_
_entity.id
_entity.type
_entity.pdbx_description
1 polymer ?
#
loop_
_entity_poly.entity_id
_entity_poly.type
_entity_poly.pdbx_seq_one_letter_code
_entity_poly.pdbx_strand_id
1 'polypeptide(L)'
;MARRGFHVASLHAGGVAVSRPGRSGALAASAPRGDGFARRAHVGDAVDTRVSVLLPLDVHERRAAVTPGQSLAALADGLAAELQPLEQALAREQLPVPAQKARLTRRGGRCPVHGVLLDFDPWQPHHHHCSRCGQAYVGQEHDDWWAMNAQLWTVERAVHAAALHLLRGAPSHAHLAESILCRLAEQYTSWPNRDNVLGPSRPFFSTYLESIWLLNVAHALALLEASGRTHIGGTVRDRLLDPSSALIAGFFEGRSNRQVWNEIAILSAWTLLGRESDIASRLNKSGSLPWLLEHGLLDDGSWYEGENYHLFAHRGLWYGVQWMRATGRDLHADLDARFHRGFAAPFVGVLPDETLPARRDSQYAVSIRQWRVAEYLELGLAHRPQRELSAWLARLYAPMLGGHDVPRAGRRLSTADAERHDPPGSLSRADLSWRALLMASNTEVAAGAMPPTSACLPSQGLAVIRRDAGRVYVALEGGATGGGHGHPDRLALTLQSGGHRLLDDPGTGSYVERRLHWYRSTLAHHAPLIDGQSQQRQPATLLAFEDRGGAGWIRKTVDGLAPGVTATRTVVVCDGHLVDVLEWDADRVVTLSLPIAAQAQVHDVHTWRPVDRAGAGGLEDGFDFLEQVSKAGDVDGDAWRRDGTPFALSTAAARAWYATSVPARVLRAEAPAPPLAPSHRSPEQPADTPRALARHWLEVEAARGCIVGVWAWAADGPVAASPAHVTAVRFPRFDPAHIGPDRADVAHVHTADGTISAHRATDTGWQIGLTARHARSSIDLDVLPPAQGRAGQGPDLEEGFGSALTPGAIAARGALAVPRVSSPTVGIPRLTDPMLGARLLELGESAYRQTEQPWHDAHAPRAQILLATTQTHFVVRVRMHMGDTAALFGTGAEDEIPDNPLDNERADVNVSGVQWYVTADGGTWQDAGLVVPLSTPDGRCRVTPLVPASRAGVLGASPTTSWCRLEQGWQLQIAWELPRVFQAESHALAEVGFQVVINEAAVGRTRRLGQLALAGGGGFAYLRGDREQVGDTVTLRFESALEMSAGPERTTPG
;
A
#
# COMPACT_ATOMS: atom_id res chain seq x y z
N MET A 1 10.68 69.39 2.60
CA MET A 1 11.27 68.74 1.40
C MET A 1 12.67 68.22 1.74
N ALA A 2 13.10 67.13 1.07
CA ALA A 2 14.47 66.62 0.80
C ALA A 2 15.71 67.18 1.57
N ARG A 3 16.77 66.43 1.90
CA ARG A 3 17.19 65.00 1.75
C ARG A 3 18.45 64.84 2.65
N ARG A 4 18.64 63.75 3.42
CA ARG A 4 19.93 63.36 4.08
C ARG A 4 20.04 61.83 4.28
N GLY A 5 21.25 61.30 4.52
CA GLY A 5 21.56 59.86 4.67
C GLY A 5 22.74 59.56 5.63
N PHE A 6 23.45 58.42 5.43
CA PHE A 6 24.47 57.77 6.32
C PHE A 6 23.87 57.05 7.57
N HIS A 7 24.41 56.01 8.25
CA HIS A 7 25.73 55.30 8.34
C HIS A 7 25.58 53.73 8.38
N VAL A 8 26.44 52.94 9.07
CA VAL A 8 27.51 52.07 8.50
C VAL A 8 28.02 50.92 9.44
N ALA A 9 28.29 49.72 8.87
CA ALA A 9 29.22 48.61 9.25
C ALA A 9 29.14 47.70 10.53
N SER A 10 29.48 46.40 10.33
CA SER A 10 30.26 45.45 11.19
C SER A 10 29.64 44.83 12.49
N LEU A 11 30.05 43.69 13.09
CA LEU A 11 30.92 42.52 12.75
C LEU A 11 30.70 41.30 13.73
N HIS A 12 31.28 40.14 13.38
CA HIS A 12 31.49 38.81 14.05
C HIS A 12 31.15 38.45 15.53
N ALA A 13 30.57 37.23 15.67
CA ALA A 13 30.96 36.01 16.43
C ALA A 13 31.74 36.02 17.79
N GLY A 14 31.32 35.11 18.70
CA GLY A 14 32.21 34.41 19.66
C GLY A 14 31.64 34.13 21.06
N GLY A 15 31.95 32.96 21.67
CA GLY A 15 31.94 32.76 23.13
C GLY A 15 31.17 31.55 23.70
N VAL A 16 31.91 30.55 24.21
CA VAL A 16 31.40 29.40 25.01
C VAL A 16 31.83 29.58 26.47
N ALA A 17 30.97 29.30 27.46
CA ALA A 17 31.40 28.82 28.79
C ALA A 17 30.26 28.24 29.67
N VAL A 18 30.57 27.10 30.29
CA VAL A 18 29.79 26.33 31.28
C VAL A 18 29.85 26.96 32.69
N SER A 19 28.79 26.79 33.51
CA SER A 19 28.92 26.65 34.98
C SER A 19 27.68 26.02 35.64
N ARG A 20 27.91 25.29 36.75
CA ARG A 20 26.95 24.43 37.48
C ARG A 20 26.46 25.08 38.82
N PRO A 21 25.56 24.46 39.61
CA PRO A 21 24.62 25.20 40.48
C PRO A 21 25.03 25.38 41.96
N GLY A 22 24.36 26.32 42.64
CA GLY A 22 24.38 26.50 44.09
C GLY A 22 23.12 25.97 44.80
N ARG A 23 23.28 25.42 46.02
CA ARG A 23 22.25 24.71 46.81
C ARG A 23 21.77 25.49 48.04
N SER A 24 20.60 25.07 48.56
CA SER A 24 20.20 24.94 49.98
C SER A 24 19.69 26.14 50.80
N GLY A 25 18.74 25.83 51.72
CA GLY A 25 18.11 26.75 52.70
C GLY A 25 16.56 26.68 52.68
N ALA A 26 15.90 25.57 53.01
CA ALA A 26 15.68 24.95 54.34
C ALA A 26 14.48 25.52 55.16
N LEU A 27 13.39 24.73 55.19
CA LEU A 27 12.43 24.46 56.28
C LEU A 27 11.90 25.60 57.20
N ALA A 28 10.57 25.80 57.17
CA ALA A 28 9.71 25.88 58.37
C ALA A 28 8.25 25.57 58.00
N ALA A 29 7.46 25.04 58.94
CA ALA A 29 6.09 24.57 58.69
C ALA A 29 5.03 25.38 59.45
N SER A 30 3.85 25.57 58.86
CA SER A 30 2.61 25.86 59.60
C SER A 30 1.34 25.66 58.75
N ALA A 31 0.40 24.91 59.28
CA ALA A 31 -1.03 24.95 58.98
C ALA A 31 -1.78 24.89 60.35
N PRO A 32 -3.11 25.10 60.45
CA PRO A 32 -4.08 25.49 59.42
C PRO A 32 -4.95 26.72 59.82
N ARG A 33 -5.93 27.03 58.96
CA ARG A 33 -7.09 27.97 59.04
C ARG A 33 -7.04 28.89 57.81
N GLY A 34 -8.10 29.09 57.03
CA GLY A 34 -9.51 28.84 57.31
C GLY A 34 -10.24 30.16 57.39
N ASP A 35 -10.54 30.75 56.22
CA ASP A 35 -11.68 31.64 55.99
C ASP A 35 -11.84 31.89 54.47
N GLY A 36 -13.08 31.94 54.01
CA GLY A 36 -13.41 32.11 52.60
C GLY A 36 -13.51 33.58 52.19
N PHE A 37 -13.03 33.92 51.00
CA PHE A 37 -13.39 35.17 50.34
C PHE A 37 -13.67 34.94 48.85
N ALA A 38 -14.92 35.20 48.45
CA ALA A 38 -15.31 35.22 47.06
C ALA A 38 -14.55 36.34 46.31
N ARG A 39 -13.97 36.02 45.15
CA ARG A 39 -13.52 37.02 44.17
C ARG A 39 -14.27 36.84 42.87
N ARG A 40 -14.93 37.92 42.46
CA ARG A 40 -15.71 38.02 41.22
C ARG A 40 -14.83 37.73 40.01
N ALA A 41 -15.28 36.86 39.13
CA ALA A 41 -14.76 36.80 37.77
C ALA A 41 -15.20 38.07 37.02
N HIS A 42 -14.26 38.74 36.35
CA HIS A 42 -14.61 39.62 35.23
C HIS A 42 -14.79 38.73 34.00
N VAL A 43 -16.04 38.34 33.75
CA VAL A 43 -16.43 37.73 32.47
C VAL A 43 -16.58 38.85 31.45
N GLY A 44 -15.81 38.78 30.37
CA GLY A 44 -16.16 39.44 29.12
C GLY A 44 -16.95 38.43 28.30
N ASP A 45 -18.22 38.72 28.02
CA ASP A 45 -19.11 37.81 27.30
C ASP A 45 -18.70 37.69 25.82
N ALA A 46 -17.82 36.74 25.53
CA ALA A 46 -17.89 36.00 24.28
C ALA A 46 -18.81 34.80 24.54
N VAL A 47 -20.06 34.88 24.06
CA VAL A 47 -20.98 33.73 24.10
C VAL A 47 -20.37 32.62 23.26
N ASP A 48 -20.00 31.51 23.89
CA ASP A 48 -19.47 30.36 23.17
C ASP A 48 -20.60 29.69 22.38
N THR A 49 -20.68 29.97 21.08
CA THR A 49 -21.71 29.47 20.17
C THR A 49 -21.47 28.04 19.70
N ARG A 50 -20.38 27.39 20.17
CA ARG A 50 -20.05 25.99 19.84
C ARG A 50 -21.02 25.03 20.51
N VAL A 51 -21.83 24.35 19.71
CA VAL A 51 -22.85 23.42 20.23
C VAL A 51 -22.36 21.96 20.25
N SER A 52 -21.41 21.58 19.38
CA SER A 52 -20.79 20.24 19.36
C SER A 52 -19.35 20.29 19.86
N VAL A 53 -18.98 19.36 20.74
CA VAL A 53 -17.60 19.23 21.27
C VAL A 53 -16.61 18.58 20.29
N LEU A 54 -17.10 18.02 19.18
CA LEU A 54 -16.26 17.32 18.18
C LEU A 54 -16.10 18.09 16.86
N LEU A 55 -16.96 19.08 16.58
CA LEU A 55 -16.96 19.85 15.32
C LEU A 55 -17.13 21.36 15.59
N PRO A 56 -16.38 22.24 14.90
CA PRO A 56 -16.49 23.69 15.06
C PRO A 56 -17.70 24.22 14.26
N LEU A 57 -18.90 23.92 14.76
CA LEU A 57 -20.18 24.09 14.09
C LEU A 57 -20.97 25.29 14.61
N ASP A 58 -21.29 26.25 13.74
CA ASP A 58 -22.35 27.25 13.99
C ASP A 58 -23.72 26.65 13.63
N VAL A 59 -24.49 26.28 14.66
CA VAL A 59 -25.82 25.68 14.48
C VAL A 59 -26.85 26.70 13.97
N HIS A 60 -26.69 27.99 14.23
CA HIS A 60 -27.62 29.02 13.72
C HIS A 60 -27.45 29.22 12.21
N GLU A 61 -26.21 29.31 11.73
CA GLU A 61 -25.91 29.38 10.30
C GLU A 61 -26.43 28.12 9.57
N ARG A 62 -26.18 26.92 10.11
CA ARG A 62 -26.65 25.68 9.48
C ARG A 62 -28.16 25.49 9.53
N ARG A 63 -28.83 25.94 10.60
CA ARG A 63 -30.31 25.99 10.64
C ARG A 63 -30.87 26.88 9.53
N ALA A 64 -30.26 28.03 9.25
CA ALA A 64 -30.65 28.87 8.12
C ALA A 64 -30.41 28.16 6.77
N ALA A 65 -29.23 27.58 6.56
CA ALA A 65 -28.84 26.96 5.29
C ALA A 65 -29.70 25.75 4.85
N VAL A 66 -30.40 25.09 5.78
CA VAL A 66 -31.30 23.95 5.48
C VAL A 66 -32.78 24.34 5.33
N THR A 67 -33.12 25.63 5.43
CA THR A 67 -34.49 26.12 5.20
C THR A 67 -34.88 26.04 3.72
N PRO A 68 -36.17 25.84 3.37
CA PRO A 68 -36.59 25.71 1.98
C PRO A 68 -36.11 26.86 1.08
N GLY A 69 -35.51 26.51 -0.06
CA GLY A 69 -34.93 27.46 -1.01
C GLY A 69 -33.47 27.86 -0.74
N GLN A 70 -32.86 27.41 0.36
CA GLN A 70 -31.44 27.62 0.66
C GLN A 70 -30.54 26.49 0.14
N SER A 71 -29.23 26.75 0.08
CA SER A 71 -28.25 25.91 -0.64
C SER A 71 -28.04 24.50 -0.08
N LEU A 72 -28.50 24.19 1.14
CA LEU A 72 -28.45 22.85 1.74
C LEU A 72 -29.84 22.21 1.96
N ALA A 73 -30.93 22.86 1.53
CA ALA A 73 -32.30 22.38 1.74
C ALA A 73 -32.55 20.99 1.11
N ALA A 74 -32.22 20.86 -0.18
CA ALA A 74 -32.42 19.62 -0.94
C ALA A 74 -31.58 18.45 -0.39
N LEU A 75 -30.39 18.74 0.16
CA LEU A 75 -29.56 17.75 0.85
C LEU A 75 -30.25 17.26 2.13
N ALA A 76 -30.72 18.19 2.96
CA ALA A 76 -31.42 17.86 4.21
C ALA A 76 -32.74 17.10 3.96
N ASP A 77 -33.47 17.42 2.89
CA ASP A 77 -34.68 16.71 2.48
C ASP A 77 -34.38 15.28 1.98
N GLY A 78 -33.34 15.13 1.15
CA GLY A 78 -32.87 13.81 0.72
C GLY A 78 -32.43 12.92 1.89
N LEU A 79 -31.69 13.49 2.85
CA LEU A 79 -31.27 12.78 4.06
C LEU A 79 -32.48 12.35 4.92
N ALA A 80 -33.52 13.19 5.04
CA ALA A 80 -34.72 12.84 5.79
C ALA A 80 -35.53 11.72 5.09
N ALA A 81 -35.68 11.78 3.77
CA ALA A 81 -36.34 10.74 2.99
C ALA A 81 -35.64 9.38 3.09
N GLU A 82 -34.30 9.37 3.19
CA GLU A 82 -33.51 8.14 3.40
C GLU A 82 -33.73 7.49 4.77
N LEU A 83 -34.18 8.23 5.79
CA LEU A 83 -34.45 7.71 7.14
C LEU A 83 -35.86 7.14 7.30
N GLN A 84 -36.83 7.52 6.47
CA GLN A 84 -38.23 7.08 6.60
C GLN A 84 -38.40 5.54 6.65
N PRO A 85 -37.68 4.71 5.87
CA PRO A 85 -37.75 3.24 6.00
C PRO A 85 -37.21 2.73 7.34
N LEU A 86 -36.23 3.42 7.94
CA LEU A 86 -35.68 3.07 9.25
C LEU A 86 -36.61 3.43 10.41
N GLU A 87 -37.33 4.55 10.32
CA GLU A 87 -38.39 4.88 11.28
C GLU A 87 -39.50 3.81 11.26
N GLN A 88 -39.88 3.33 10.06
CA GLN A 88 -40.84 2.24 9.90
C GLN A 88 -40.31 0.89 10.41
N ALA A 89 -39.02 0.60 10.21
CA ALA A 89 -38.38 -0.61 10.72
C ALA A 89 -38.25 -0.58 12.26
N LEU A 90 -37.91 0.57 12.85
CA LEU A 90 -37.86 0.78 14.29
C LEU A 90 -39.23 0.55 14.94
N ALA A 91 -40.32 1.06 14.33
CA ALA A 91 -41.69 0.82 14.79
C ALA A 91 -42.12 -0.66 14.74
N ARG A 92 -41.30 -1.54 14.12
CA ARG A 92 -41.47 -3.00 14.07
C ARG A 92 -40.34 -3.76 14.77
N GLU A 93 -39.45 -3.04 15.49
CA GLU A 93 -38.23 -3.54 16.14
C GLU A 93 -37.18 -4.18 15.19
N GLN A 94 -37.34 -3.98 13.88
CA GLN A 94 -36.60 -4.61 12.78
C GLN A 94 -35.44 -3.75 12.23
N LEU A 95 -34.78 -2.95 13.07
CA LEU A 95 -33.56 -2.24 12.67
C LEU A 95 -32.48 -3.23 12.19
N PRO A 96 -31.83 -3.03 11.02
CA PRO A 96 -30.83 -3.94 10.46
C PRO A 96 -29.47 -3.78 11.14
N VAL A 97 -29.41 -4.19 12.41
CA VAL A 97 -28.17 -4.37 13.18
C VAL A 97 -27.81 -5.87 13.14
N PRO A 98 -26.68 -6.26 12.53
CA PRO A 98 -26.31 -7.67 12.39
C PRO A 98 -26.07 -8.37 13.73
N ALA A 99 -26.61 -9.57 13.91
CA ALA A 99 -26.32 -10.43 15.07
C ALA A 99 -24.85 -10.90 15.06
N GLN A 100 -24.36 -11.24 13.87
CA GLN A 100 -23.03 -11.78 13.60
C GLN A 100 -21.93 -10.72 13.57
N LYS A 101 -20.69 -11.17 13.81
CA LYS A 101 -19.47 -10.41 13.55
C LYS A 101 -19.13 -10.47 12.06
N ALA A 102 -18.64 -9.38 11.49
CA ALA A 102 -18.20 -9.37 10.11
C ALA A 102 -16.83 -10.05 9.90
N ARG A 103 -16.67 -10.78 8.80
CA ARG A 103 -15.45 -11.56 8.47
C ARG A 103 -15.00 -11.31 7.03
N LEU A 104 -13.68 -11.35 6.81
CA LEU A 104 -13.05 -11.26 5.49
C LEU A 104 -12.63 -12.66 5.04
N THR A 105 -13.21 -13.12 3.94
CA THR A 105 -12.82 -14.35 3.23
C THR A 105 -12.68 -14.06 1.73
N ARG A 106 -12.07 -14.98 0.98
CA ARG A 106 -11.87 -14.88 -0.47
C ARG A 106 -13.18 -14.91 -1.25
N ARG A 107 -14.22 -15.56 -0.72
CA ARG A 107 -15.56 -15.69 -1.33
C ARG A 107 -16.56 -14.69 -0.76
N GLY A 108 -16.41 -14.31 0.51
CA GLY A 108 -17.29 -13.37 1.19
C GLY A 108 -17.48 -12.08 0.40
N GLY A 109 -18.74 -11.73 0.17
CA GLY A 109 -19.08 -10.51 -0.59
C GLY A 109 -18.69 -10.47 -2.07
N ARG A 110 -18.23 -11.57 -2.69
CA ARG A 110 -17.79 -11.60 -4.10
C ARG A 110 -18.61 -12.58 -4.92
N CYS A 111 -18.93 -12.21 -6.16
CA CYS A 111 -19.52 -13.15 -7.12
C CYS A 111 -18.45 -14.17 -7.54
N PRO A 112 -18.65 -15.49 -7.32
CA PRO A 112 -17.69 -16.51 -7.75
C PRO A 112 -17.40 -16.44 -9.25
N VAL A 113 -18.41 -16.23 -10.09
CA VAL A 113 -18.21 -16.15 -11.55
C VAL A 113 -17.46 -14.88 -11.96
N HIS A 114 -17.77 -13.73 -11.37
CA HIS A 114 -17.30 -12.43 -11.92
C HIS A 114 -16.17 -11.75 -11.15
N GLY A 115 -15.88 -12.18 -9.91
CA GLY A 115 -14.92 -11.54 -9.00
C GLY A 115 -15.34 -10.16 -8.46
N VAL A 116 -16.41 -9.58 -9.00
CA VAL A 116 -16.99 -8.31 -8.54
C VAL A 116 -17.55 -8.45 -7.14
N LEU A 117 -17.56 -7.35 -6.39
CA LEU A 117 -18.31 -7.25 -5.15
C LEU A 117 -19.80 -7.44 -5.42
N LEU A 118 -20.47 -8.15 -4.51
CA LEU A 118 -21.92 -8.29 -4.51
C LEU A 118 -22.57 -6.98 -4.03
N ASP A 119 -23.80 -6.77 -4.49
CA ASP A 119 -24.58 -5.58 -4.15
C ASP A 119 -24.99 -5.62 -2.67
N PHE A 120 -24.86 -4.47 -2.01
CA PHE A 120 -25.23 -4.33 -0.60
C PHE A 120 -26.66 -3.79 -0.49
N ASP A 121 -27.56 -4.61 0.04
CA ASP A 121 -28.91 -4.22 0.43
C ASP A 121 -29.08 -4.43 1.96
N PRO A 122 -29.24 -3.36 2.77
CA PRO A 122 -29.41 -3.49 4.22
C PRO A 122 -30.70 -4.21 4.64
N TRP A 123 -31.62 -4.50 3.71
CA TRP A 123 -32.88 -5.22 3.99
C TRP A 123 -32.84 -6.69 3.59
N GLN A 124 -31.77 -7.16 2.94
CA GLN A 124 -31.61 -8.55 2.47
C GLN A 124 -30.33 -9.20 3.02
N PRO A 125 -30.28 -9.56 4.32
CA PRO A 125 -29.08 -10.09 4.98
C PRO A 125 -28.56 -11.42 4.43
N HIS A 126 -29.38 -12.17 3.68
CA HIS A 126 -29.07 -13.51 3.19
C HIS A 126 -29.10 -13.64 1.65
N HIS A 127 -29.42 -12.56 0.91
CA HIS A 127 -29.59 -12.62 -0.55
C HIS A 127 -28.70 -11.58 -1.24
N HIS A 128 -27.54 -12.04 -1.70
CA HIS A 128 -26.46 -11.17 -2.18
C HIS A 128 -26.37 -11.24 -3.70
N HIS A 129 -26.78 -10.17 -4.39
CA HIS A 129 -26.86 -10.15 -5.85
C HIS A 129 -25.55 -9.73 -6.52
N CYS A 130 -25.29 -10.29 -7.70
CA CYS A 130 -24.20 -9.82 -8.56
C CYS A 130 -24.72 -8.84 -9.62
N SER A 131 -24.28 -7.58 -9.57
CA SER A 131 -24.59 -6.52 -10.53
C SER A 131 -24.24 -6.84 -12.01
N ARG A 132 -23.44 -7.89 -12.30
CA ARG A 132 -23.13 -8.32 -13.68
C ARG A 132 -24.05 -9.38 -14.26
N CYS A 133 -24.55 -10.31 -13.44
CA CYS A 133 -25.36 -11.44 -13.93
C CYS A 133 -26.71 -11.60 -13.22
N GLY A 134 -27.05 -10.72 -12.28
CA GLY A 134 -28.29 -10.77 -11.50
C GLY A 134 -28.36 -11.90 -10.46
N GLN A 135 -27.54 -12.95 -10.63
CA GLN A 135 -27.50 -14.14 -9.77
C GLN A 135 -27.41 -13.76 -8.28
N ALA A 136 -28.33 -14.32 -7.50
CA ALA A 136 -28.30 -14.26 -6.04
C ALA A 136 -27.39 -15.36 -5.48
N TYR A 137 -26.63 -15.01 -4.44
CA TYR A 137 -25.83 -15.92 -3.64
C TYR A 137 -26.33 -15.91 -2.19
N VAL A 138 -26.25 -17.08 -1.55
CA VAL A 138 -26.66 -17.38 -0.17
C VAL A 138 -25.50 -18.10 0.51
N GLY A 139 -25.20 -17.77 1.77
CA GLY A 139 -24.22 -18.50 2.56
C GLY A 139 -23.43 -17.63 3.54
N GLN A 140 -22.99 -18.24 4.64
CA GLN A 140 -22.41 -17.55 5.80
C GLN A 140 -21.28 -16.58 5.44
N GLU A 141 -20.40 -16.91 4.50
CA GLU A 141 -19.30 -16.00 4.10
C GLU A 141 -19.80 -14.69 3.48
N HIS A 142 -20.93 -14.73 2.75
CA HIS A 142 -21.56 -13.53 2.18
C HIS A 142 -22.36 -12.78 3.25
N ASP A 143 -23.04 -13.47 4.15
CA ASP A 143 -23.78 -12.90 5.28
C ASP A 143 -22.85 -12.22 6.31
N ASP A 144 -21.66 -12.78 6.54
CA ASP A 144 -20.59 -12.21 7.37
C ASP A 144 -19.98 -10.96 6.69
N TRP A 145 -19.82 -10.96 5.36
CA TRP A 145 -19.38 -9.77 4.64
C TRP A 145 -20.44 -8.66 4.65
N TRP A 146 -21.70 -9.03 4.44
CA TRP A 146 -22.83 -8.11 4.51
C TRP A 146 -22.92 -7.41 5.87
N ALA A 147 -22.61 -8.12 6.96
CA ALA A 147 -22.59 -7.56 8.30
C ALA A 147 -21.65 -6.35 8.45
N MET A 148 -20.50 -6.33 7.74
CA MET A 148 -19.61 -5.16 7.73
C MET A 148 -20.34 -3.92 7.21
N ASN A 149 -21.00 -4.07 6.06
CA ASN A 149 -21.69 -2.97 5.39
C ASN A 149 -22.91 -2.52 6.21
N ALA A 150 -23.68 -3.45 6.75
CA ALA A 150 -24.86 -3.15 7.58
C ALA A 150 -24.52 -2.42 8.89
N GLN A 151 -23.44 -2.81 9.59
CA GLN A 151 -22.97 -2.08 10.79
C GLN A 151 -22.62 -0.62 10.48
N LEU A 152 -21.80 -0.42 9.44
CA LEU A 152 -21.32 0.91 9.05
C LEU A 152 -22.43 1.79 8.47
N TRP A 153 -23.33 1.20 7.69
CA TRP A 153 -24.53 1.87 7.18
C TRP A 153 -25.43 2.31 8.34
N THR A 154 -25.80 1.40 9.24
CA THR A 154 -26.73 1.69 10.34
C THR A 154 -26.20 2.76 11.30
N VAL A 155 -24.90 2.74 11.65
CA VAL A 155 -24.33 3.78 12.52
C VAL A 155 -24.26 5.15 11.83
N GLU A 156 -23.98 5.23 10.53
CA GLU A 156 -23.99 6.49 9.79
C GLU A 156 -25.41 7.08 9.70
N ARG A 157 -26.44 6.24 9.61
CA ARG A 157 -27.84 6.68 9.67
C ARG A 157 -28.22 7.25 11.06
N ALA A 158 -27.59 6.81 12.15
CA ALA A 158 -27.75 7.47 13.45
C ALA A 158 -27.17 8.90 13.46
N VAL A 159 -26.03 9.12 12.78
CA VAL A 159 -25.47 10.48 12.61
C VAL A 159 -26.38 11.35 11.75
N HIS A 160 -26.93 10.82 10.64
CA HIS A 160 -27.90 11.52 9.80
C HIS A 160 -29.11 11.99 10.64
N ALA A 161 -29.66 11.09 11.46
CA ALA A 161 -30.84 11.36 12.27
C ALA A 161 -30.54 12.38 13.39
N ALA A 162 -29.39 12.25 14.08
CA ALA A 162 -28.94 13.23 15.07
C ALA A 162 -28.71 14.63 14.46
N ALA A 163 -28.05 14.71 13.30
CA ALA A 163 -27.81 15.98 12.59
C ALA A 163 -29.13 16.64 12.14
N LEU A 164 -30.05 15.88 11.56
CA LEU A 164 -31.36 16.40 11.16
C LEU A 164 -32.21 16.80 12.36
N HIS A 165 -32.11 16.11 13.50
CA HIS A 165 -32.77 16.54 14.73
C HIS A 165 -32.19 17.87 15.25
N LEU A 166 -30.86 18.01 15.31
CA LEU A 166 -30.19 19.25 15.72
C LEU A 166 -30.60 20.46 14.86
N LEU A 167 -30.72 20.27 13.54
CA LEU A 167 -31.05 21.35 12.60
C LEU A 167 -32.54 21.59 12.40
N ARG A 168 -33.41 20.57 12.46
CA ARG A 168 -34.85 20.68 12.14
C ARG A 168 -35.79 20.43 13.33
N GLY A 169 -35.28 19.98 14.47
CA GLY A 169 -36.06 19.74 15.69
C GLY A 169 -36.99 18.52 15.66
N ALA A 170 -36.99 17.71 14.59
CA ALA A 170 -37.89 16.57 14.43
C ALA A 170 -37.67 15.50 15.53
N PRO A 171 -38.66 15.17 16.39
CA PRO A 171 -38.46 14.23 17.50
C PRO A 171 -38.27 12.77 17.07
N SER A 172 -38.83 12.37 15.92
CA SER A 172 -38.70 11.00 15.40
C SER A 172 -37.25 10.65 15.05
N HIS A 173 -36.52 11.59 14.44
CA HIS A 173 -35.10 11.45 14.16
C HIS A 173 -34.24 11.29 15.43
N ALA A 174 -34.56 12.03 16.52
CA ALA A 174 -33.86 11.84 17.80
C ALA A 174 -34.07 10.41 18.33
N HIS A 175 -35.33 9.97 18.36
CA HIS A 175 -35.71 8.64 18.82
C HIS A 175 -35.05 7.53 17.96
N LEU A 176 -34.94 7.74 16.65
CA LEU A 176 -34.26 6.80 15.75
C LEU A 176 -32.75 6.72 16.05
N ALA A 177 -32.07 7.86 16.18
CA ALA A 177 -30.64 7.91 16.50
C ALA A 177 -30.36 7.20 17.84
N GLU A 178 -31.16 7.49 18.86
CA GLU A 178 -31.01 6.90 20.19
C GLU A 178 -31.29 5.41 20.21
N SER A 179 -32.33 4.94 19.50
CA SER A 179 -32.66 3.52 19.43
C SER A 179 -31.56 2.71 18.73
N ILE A 180 -30.93 3.28 17.70
CA ILE A 180 -29.74 2.69 17.07
C ILE A 180 -28.59 2.63 18.09
N LEU A 181 -28.23 3.76 18.72
CA LEU A 181 -27.10 3.82 19.65
C LEU A 181 -27.27 2.89 20.86
N CYS A 182 -28.48 2.79 21.42
CA CYS A 182 -28.79 1.85 22.49
C CYS A 182 -28.64 0.39 22.03
N ARG A 183 -29.22 0.00 20.88
CA ARG A 183 -29.08 -1.37 20.35
C ARG A 183 -27.61 -1.73 20.09
N LEU A 184 -26.83 -0.81 19.52
CA LEU A 184 -25.39 -1.01 19.32
C LEU A 184 -24.63 -1.14 20.66
N ALA A 185 -24.98 -0.36 21.67
CA ALA A 185 -24.33 -0.39 22.99
C ALA A 185 -24.70 -1.65 23.81
N GLU A 186 -25.92 -2.16 23.67
CA GLU A 186 -26.35 -3.43 24.27
C GLU A 186 -25.65 -4.63 23.62
N GLN A 187 -25.42 -4.56 22.31
CA GLN A 187 -24.87 -5.66 21.53
C GLN A 187 -23.32 -5.67 21.46
N TYR A 188 -22.66 -4.54 21.76
CA TYR A 188 -21.21 -4.38 21.59
C TYR A 188 -20.39 -5.54 22.21
N THR A 189 -20.73 -5.97 23.42
CA THR A 189 -20.00 -7.04 24.11
C THR A 189 -20.31 -8.45 23.61
N SER A 190 -21.39 -8.68 22.86
CA SER A 190 -21.72 -10.01 22.32
C SER A 190 -20.91 -10.37 21.07
N TRP A 191 -20.44 -9.38 20.30
CA TRP A 191 -19.50 -9.65 19.21
C TRP A 191 -18.12 -10.03 19.78
N PRO A 192 -17.53 -11.16 19.34
CA PRO A 192 -16.29 -11.67 19.92
C PRO A 192 -15.04 -11.00 19.33
N ASN A 193 -14.04 -10.76 20.17
CA ASN A 193 -12.71 -10.35 19.71
C ASN A 193 -11.88 -11.55 19.20
N ARG A 194 -12.29 -12.13 18.07
CA ARG A 194 -11.62 -13.25 17.35
C ARG A 194 -11.84 -13.15 15.84
N ASP A 195 -11.20 -13.98 15.02
CA ASP A 195 -11.24 -13.93 13.54
C ASP A 195 -10.78 -12.55 12.99
N ASN A 196 -9.83 -11.93 13.68
CA ASN A 196 -9.27 -10.64 13.28
C ASN A 196 -8.20 -10.78 12.19
N VAL A 197 -8.05 -9.72 11.41
CA VAL A 197 -7.21 -9.61 10.21
C VAL A 197 -6.19 -8.49 10.37
N LEU A 198 -6.62 -7.33 10.86
CA LEU A 198 -5.79 -6.15 11.06
C LEU A 198 -6.14 -5.54 12.41
N GLY A 199 -5.52 -6.09 13.46
CA GLY A 199 -5.71 -5.69 14.85
C GLY A 199 -7.00 -6.18 15.52
N PRO A 200 -7.11 -6.02 16.85
CA PRO A 200 -8.28 -6.42 17.63
C PRO A 200 -9.52 -5.64 17.22
N SER A 201 -10.65 -6.34 17.09
CA SER A 201 -11.96 -5.75 16.85
C SER A 201 -13.08 -6.71 17.30
N ARG A 202 -14.22 -6.16 17.70
CA ARG A 202 -15.44 -6.92 18.02
C ARG A 202 -16.40 -7.03 16.82
N PRO A 203 -17.07 -5.97 16.35
CA PRO A 203 -18.02 -6.06 15.23
C PRO A 203 -17.38 -6.43 13.87
N PHE A 204 -16.08 -6.19 13.66
CA PHE A 204 -15.40 -6.37 12.38
C PHE A 204 -14.14 -7.23 12.48
N PHE A 205 -13.59 -7.62 11.33
CA PHE A 205 -12.28 -8.26 11.23
C PHE A 205 -11.10 -7.28 11.36
N SER A 206 -11.32 -5.98 11.59
CA SER A 206 -10.23 -5.00 11.64
C SER A 206 -10.52 -3.79 12.53
N THR A 207 -9.50 -3.33 13.26
CA THR A 207 -9.53 -2.18 14.16
C THR A 207 -9.92 -0.87 13.46
N TYR A 208 -9.50 -0.64 12.22
CA TYR A 208 -9.84 0.62 11.53
C TYR A 208 -11.34 0.70 11.17
N LEU A 209 -11.99 -0.45 10.88
CA LEU A 209 -13.44 -0.51 10.63
C LEU A 209 -14.21 -0.20 11.91
N GLU A 210 -13.76 -0.75 13.05
CA GLU A 210 -14.33 -0.41 14.36
C GLU A 210 -14.07 1.06 14.71
N SER A 211 -12.94 1.62 14.32
CA SER A 211 -12.62 3.04 14.53
C SER A 211 -13.53 3.96 13.71
N ILE A 212 -13.78 3.67 12.43
CA ILE A 212 -14.76 4.41 11.61
C ILE A 212 -16.17 4.31 12.21
N TRP A 213 -16.56 3.12 12.68
CA TRP A 213 -17.85 2.88 13.32
C TRP A 213 -17.98 3.65 14.65
N LEU A 214 -17.00 3.55 15.55
CA LEU A 214 -16.92 4.26 16.82
C LEU A 214 -16.92 5.78 16.63
N LEU A 215 -16.22 6.29 15.60
CA LEU A 215 -16.23 7.71 15.26
C LEU A 215 -17.64 8.20 14.90
N ASN A 216 -18.44 7.39 14.21
CA ASN A 216 -19.84 7.71 13.91
C ASN A 216 -20.73 7.60 15.16
N VAL A 217 -20.52 6.61 16.05
CA VAL A 217 -21.18 6.55 17.38
C VAL A 217 -20.93 7.84 18.16
N ALA A 218 -19.66 8.28 18.23
CA ALA A 218 -19.26 9.50 18.94
C ALA A 218 -19.91 10.76 18.35
N HIS A 219 -19.93 10.90 17.01
CA HIS A 219 -20.59 12.04 16.35
C HIS A 219 -22.11 12.04 16.55
N ALA A 220 -22.78 10.89 16.46
CA ALA A 220 -24.22 10.80 16.70
C ALA A 220 -24.57 11.18 18.14
N LEU A 221 -23.81 10.69 19.14
CA LEU A 221 -24.00 11.07 20.53
C LEU A 221 -23.72 12.55 20.78
N ALA A 222 -22.62 13.09 20.26
CA ALA A 222 -22.26 14.51 20.40
C ALA A 222 -23.34 15.45 19.81
N LEU A 223 -23.94 15.07 18.66
CA LEU A 223 -25.00 15.85 18.02
C LEU A 223 -26.35 15.76 18.76
N LEU A 224 -26.64 14.64 19.42
CA LEU A 224 -27.81 14.51 20.32
C LEU A 224 -27.61 15.34 21.60
N GLU A 225 -26.44 15.28 22.23
CA GLU A 225 -26.15 16.07 23.43
C GLU A 225 -26.15 17.57 23.12
N ALA A 226 -25.64 17.97 21.94
CA ALA A 226 -25.74 19.31 21.37
C ALA A 226 -27.20 19.79 21.19
N SER A 227 -28.16 18.89 20.96
CA SER A 227 -29.59 19.23 20.88
C SER A 227 -30.32 19.13 22.23
N GLY A 228 -29.61 18.86 23.32
CA GLY A 228 -30.14 18.68 24.67
C GLY A 228 -30.64 17.26 24.99
N ARG A 229 -30.38 16.26 24.13
CA ARG A 229 -30.79 14.86 24.30
C ARG A 229 -29.67 14.05 24.96
N THR A 230 -29.61 14.07 26.29
CA THR A 230 -28.50 13.46 27.09
C THR A 230 -28.81 12.09 27.71
N HIS A 231 -30.05 11.60 27.62
CA HIS A 231 -30.54 10.50 28.46
C HIS A 231 -29.89 9.12 28.21
N ILE A 232 -29.43 8.85 26.98
CA ILE A 232 -28.69 7.62 26.65
C ILE A 232 -27.18 7.72 26.97
N GLY A 233 -26.70 8.91 27.33
CA GLY A 233 -25.28 9.25 27.31
C GLY A 233 -24.41 8.43 28.25
N GLY A 234 -24.92 8.00 29.41
CA GLY A 234 -24.21 7.09 30.31
C GLY A 234 -24.08 5.69 29.72
N THR A 235 -25.20 5.09 29.30
CA THR A 235 -25.23 3.73 28.71
C THR A 235 -24.30 3.58 27.51
N VAL A 236 -24.28 4.56 26.60
CA VAL A 236 -23.41 4.52 25.40
C VAL A 236 -21.93 4.72 25.77
N ARG A 237 -21.62 5.57 26.75
CA ARG A 237 -20.25 5.73 27.27
C ARG A 237 -19.71 4.44 27.87
N ASP A 238 -20.46 3.87 28.82
CA ASP A 238 -20.02 2.73 29.63
C ASP A 238 -19.96 1.42 28.84
N ARG A 239 -20.96 1.15 27.97
CA ARG A 239 -21.08 -0.14 27.26
C ARG A 239 -20.41 -0.18 25.89
N LEU A 240 -20.14 0.98 25.29
CA LEU A 240 -19.61 1.08 23.91
C LEU A 240 -18.35 1.94 23.83
N LEU A 241 -18.41 3.24 24.18
CA LEU A 241 -17.28 4.15 23.92
C LEU A 241 -16.02 3.77 24.69
N ASP A 242 -16.13 3.48 25.99
CA ASP A 242 -14.97 3.10 26.80
C ASP A 242 -14.34 1.78 26.32
N PRO A 243 -15.06 0.63 26.29
CA PRO A 243 -14.45 -0.64 25.91
C PRO A 243 -13.96 -0.67 24.45
N SER A 244 -14.61 0.05 23.52
CA SER A 244 -14.16 0.14 22.12
C SER A 244 -12.93 1.04 21.97
N SER A 245 -12.91 2.22 22.59
CA SER A 245 -11.73 3.09 22.53
C SER A 245 -10.51 2.46 23.23
N ALA A 246 -10.72 1.69 24.31
CA ALA A 246 -9.66 0.91 24.96
C ALA A 246 -9.12 -0.21 24.05
N LEU A 247 -10.00 -0.92 23.33
CA LEU A 247 -9.60 -1.96 22.36
C LEU A 247 -8.75 -1.39 21.23
N ILE A 248 -9.19 -0.28 20.63
CA ILE A 248 -8.49 0.42 19.55
C ILE A 248 -7.15 1.00 20.04
N ALA A 249 -7.12 1.59 21.25
CA ALA A 249 -5.90 2.14 21.84
C ALA A 249 -4.82 1.08 22.14
N GLY A 250 -5.19 -0.19 22.23
CA GLY A 250 -4.28 -1.32 22.36
C GLY A 250 -3.57 -1.73 21.06
N PHE A 251 -3.88 -1.12 19.92
CA PHE A 251 -3.28 -1.46 18.63
C PHE A 251 -2.66 -0.23 17.95
N PHE A 252 -1.38 -0.34 17.59
CA PHE A 252 -0.61 0.74 16.99
C PHE A 252 -0.10 0.34 15.61
N GLU A 253 -0.55 1.04 14.58
CA GLU A 253 -0.24 0.77 13.16
C GLU A 253 0.80 1.74 12.56
N GLY A 254 1.62 2.37 13.40
CA GLY A 254 2.71 3.23 12.95
C GLY A 254 2.21 4.45 12.18
N ARG A 255 2.69 4.60 10.95
CA ARG A 255 2.34 5.70 10.04
C ARG A 255 1.14 5.40 9.13
N SER A 256 0.53 4.22 9.23
CA SER A 256 -0.52 3.79 8.30
C SER A 256 -1.73 4.74 8.24
N ASN A 257 -2.34 4.84 7.06
CA ASN A 257 -3.66 5.43 6.84
C ASN A 257 -4.71 4.98 7.86
N ARG A 258 -4.59 3.73 8.35
CA ARG A 258 -5.49 3.15 9.36
C ARG A 258 -5.24 3.73 10.76
N GLN A 259 -4.00 4.06 11.11
CA GLN A 259 -3.67 4.72 12.37
C GLN A 259 -4.35 6.09 12.49
N VAL A 260 -4.57 6.80 11.37
CA VAL A 260 -5.36 8.04 11.35
C VAL A 260 -6.77 7.83 11.89
N TRP A 261 -7.45 6.77 11.44
CA TRP A 261 -8.81 6.43 11.89
C TRP A 261 -8.81 5.96 13.34
N ASN A 262 -7.86 5.10 13.72
CA ASN A 262 -7.68 4.64 15.10
C ASN A 262 -7.50 5.85 16.06
N GLU A 263 -6.64 6.80 15.68
CA GLU A 263 -6.34 8.01 16.45
C GLU A 263 -7.57 8.90 16.64
N ILE A 264 -8.28 9.26 15.57
CA ILE A 264 -9.40 10.19 15.68
C ILE A 264 -10.63 9.56 16.36
N ALA A 265 -10.82 8.24 16.24
CA ALA A 265 -11.83 7.51 17.01
C ALA A 265 -11.55 7.55 18.51
N ILE A 266 -10.29 7.32 18.92
CA ILE A 266 -9.86 7.41 20.31
C ILE A 266 -10.05 8.84 20.84
N LEU A 267 -9.53 9.86 20.15
CA LEU A 267 -9.64 11.27 20.58
C LEU A 267 -11.11 11.70 20.73
N SER A 268 -11.98 11.31 19.79
CA SER A 268 -13.41 11.62 19.85
C SER A 268 -14.11 10.94 21.03
N ALA A 269 -13.87 9.65 21.24
CA ALA A 269 -14.45 8.90 22.35
C ALA A 269 -13.94 9.41 23.71
N TRP A 270 -12.64 9.66 23.84
CA TRP A 270 -12.02 10.17 25.06
C TRP A 270 -12.46 11.59 25.41
N THR A 271 -12.78 12.42 24.41
CA THR A 271 -13.39 13.75 24.61
C THR A 271 -14.76 13.60 25.28
N LEU A 272 -15.60 12.69 24.76
CA LEU A 272 -16.93 12.42 25.35
C LEU A 272 -16.86 11.73 26.72
N LEU A 273 -15.78 10.98 27.00
CA LEU A 273 -15.50 10.37 28.31
C LEU A 273 -14.79 11.32 29.30
N GLY A 274 -14.45 12.56 28.90
CA GLY A 274 -13.79 13.55 29.76
C GLY A 274 -12.30 13.25 30.07
N ARG A 275 -11.63 12.42 29.28
CA ARG A 275 -10.25 11.95 29.50
C ARG A 275 -9.17 12.93 29.00
N GLU A 276 -9.26 14.19 29.39
CA GLU A 276 -8.36 15.26 28.93
C GLU A 276 -6.87 15.00 29.26
N SER A 277 -6.58 14.40 30.42
CA SER A 277 -5.20 14.00 30.79
C SER A 277 -4.61 12.97 29.84
N ASP A 278 -5.43 12.02 29.39
CA ASP A 278 -5.00 10.92 28.53
C ASP A 278 -4.84 11.40 27.10
N ILE A 279 -5.72 12.31 26.64
CA ILE A 279 -5.58 13.06 25.38
C ILE A 279 -4.27 13.84 25.37
N ALA A 280 -3.99 14.65 26.40
CA ALA A 280 -2.76 15.43 26.50
C ALA A 280 -1.50 14.52 26.52
N SER A 281 -1.55 13.38 27.19
CA SER A 281 -0.48 12.37 27.17
C SER A 281 -0.31 11.71 25.78
N ARG A 282 -1.42 11.45 25.08
CA ARG A 282 -1.43 10.79 23.77
C ARG A 282 -0.90 11.66 22.63
N LEU A 283 -1.26 12.95 22.61
CA LEU A 283 -0.87 13.88 21.53
C LEU A 283 0.66 14.02 21.38
N ASN A 284 1.43 13.74 22.44
CA ASN A 284 2.89 13.82 22.48
C ASN A 284 3.62 12.52 22.06
N LYS A 285 2.93 11.52 21.49
CA LYS A 285 3.50 10.22 21.11
C LYS A 285 3.56 10.04 19.59
N SER A 286 4.45 9.17 19.11
CA SER A 286 4.41 8.67 17.73
C SER A 286 3.03 8.05 17.43
N GLY A 287 2.52 8.27 16.22
CA GLY A 287 1.16 7.86 15.84
C GLY A 287 0.03 8.79 16.33
N SER A 288 0.35 9.88 17.03
CA SER A 288 -0.64 10.91 17.36
C SER A 288 -1.07 11.72 16.12
N LEU A 289 -2.20 12.42 16.22
CA LEU A 289 -2.72 13.24 15.11
C LEU A 289 -1.69 14.27 14.57
N PRO A 290 -1.02 15.09 15.39
CA PRO A 290 0.06 15.98 14.91
C PRO A 290 1.21 15.21 14.24
N TRP A 291 1.62 14.07 14.82
CA TRP A 291 2.70 13.25 14.26
C TRP A 291 2.34 12.69 12.89
N LEU A 292 1.10 12.21 12.71
CA LEU A 292 0.58 11.71 11.43
C LEU A 292 0.46 12.81 10.37
N LEU A 293 0.09 14.04 10.76
CA LEU A 293 0.08 15.21 9.88
C LEU A 293 1.49 15.60 9.42
N GLU A 294 2.49 15.49 10.31
CA GLU A 294 3.88 15.85 10.03
C GLU A 294 4.66 14.78 9.25
N HIS A 295 4.41 13.49 9.51
CA HIS A 295 5.19 12.39 8.93
C HIS A 295 4.45 11.65 7.81
N GLY A 296 3.11 11.65 7.82
CA GLY A 296 2.29 10.96 6.82
C GLY A 296 1.95 11.81 5.59
N LEU A 297 1.75 13.13 5.75
CA LEU A 297 1.65 14.06 4.64
C LEU A 297 3.04 14.50 4.18
N LEU A 298 3.32 14.34 2.89
CA LEU A 298 4.53 14.83 2.24
C LEU A 298 4.47 16.35 2.02
N ASP A 299 5.58 17.00 1.69
CA ASP A 299 5.65 18.46 1.56
C ASP A 299 4.71 19.04 0.49
N ASP A 300 4.49 18.29 -0.60
CA ASP A 300 3.50 18.62 -1.64
C ASP A 300 2.03 18.46 -1.19
N GLY A 301 1.79 17.94 0.01
CA GLY A 301 0.46 17.69 0.60
C GLY A 301 -0.11 16.32 0.27
N SER A 302 0.56 15.49 -0.53
CA SER A 302 0.14 14.12 -0.81
C SER A 302 0.33 13.20 0.41
N TRP A 303 -0.29 12.02 0.36
CA TRP A 303 -0.15 11.00 1.41
C TRP A 303 0.85 9.96 0.93
N TYR A 304 1.84 9.65 1.77
CA TYR A 304 3.04 8.90 1.35
C TYR A 304 2.75 7.53 0.72
N GLU A 305 1.65 6.88 1.07
CA GLU A 305 1.30 5.53 0.59
C GLU A 305 0.84 5.52 -0.87
N GLY A 306 0.16 6.56 -1.34
CA GLY A 306 -0.41 6.58 -2.70
C GLY A 306 -1.68 7.43 -2.81
N GLU A 307 -2.04 7.80 -4.03
CA GLU A 307 -3.20 8.63 -4.35
C GLU A 307 -4.54 7.96 -3.99
N ASN A 308 -4.61 6.63 -4.06
CA ASN A 308 -5.76 5.84 -3.60
C ASN A 308 -5.97 6.00 -2.08
N TYR A 309 -4.95 5.67 -1.28
CA TYR A 309 -4.98 5.84 0.17
C TYR A 309 -4.97 7.29 0.64
N HIS A 310 -4.59 8.25 -0.21
CA HIS A 310 -4.66 9.67 0.13
C HIS A 310 -6.09 10.10 0.46
N LEU A 311 -7.07 9.79 -0.39
CA LEU A 311 -8.44 10.19 -0.14
C LEU A 311 -8.98 9.55 1.16
N PHE A 312 -8.58 8.31 1.45
CA PHE A 312 -8.97 7.61 2.69
C PHE A 312 -8.31 8.23 3.94
N ALA A 313 -6.98 8.41 3.94
CA ALA A 313 -6.24 9.00 5.05
C ALA A 313 -6.64 10.46 5.30
N HIS A 314 -6.76 11.27 4.24
CA HIS A 314 -7.03 12.70 4.35
C HIS A 314 -8.45 12.99 4.86
N ARG A 315 -9.45 12.13 4.55
CA ARG A 315 -10.78 12.18 5.21
C ARG A 315 -10.67 11.96 6.73
N GLY A 316 -9.85 11.02 7.18
CA GLY A 316 -9.56 10.81 8.61
C GLY A 316 -8.85 12.01 9.25
N LEU A 317 -7.86 12.58 8.56
CA LEU A 317 -7.16 13.79 9.00
C LEU A 317 -8.09 15.01 9.07
N TRP A 318 -9.08 15.12 8.17
CA TRP A 318 -10.09 16.18 8.21
C TRP A 318 -10.90 16.16 9.51
N TYR A 319 -11.32 14.98 9.96
CA TYR A 319 -11.96 14.82 11.28
C TYR A 319 -11.03 15.28 12.40
N GLY A 320 -9.74 14.91 12.34
CA GLY A 320 -8.73 15.34 13.29
C GLY A 320 -8.58 16.87 13.36
N VAL A 321 -8.44 17.53 12.21
CA VAL A 321 -8.32 19.00 12.13
C VAL A 321 -9.59 19.70 12.60
N GLN A 322 -10.79 19.14 12.33
CA GLN A 322 -12.03 19.69 12.91
C GLN A 322 -12.07 19.52 14.43
N TRP A 323 -11.71 18.34 14.96
CA TRP A 323 -11.66 18.08 16.40
C TRP A 323 -10.67 19.00 17.13
N MET A 324 -9.49 19.24 16.56
CA MET A 324 -8.53 20.20 17.11
C MET A 324 -9.15 21.60 17.21
N ARG A 325 -9.77 22.10 16.13
CA ARG A 325 -10.45 23.41 16.12
C ARG A 325 -11.62 23.48 17.10
N ALA A 326 -12.44 22.43 17.19
CA ALA A 326 -13.55 22.33 18.14
C ALA A 326 -13.06 22.44 19.60
N THR A 327 -12.00 21.71 19.94
CA THR A 327 -11.36 21.69 21.27
C THR A 327 -10.39 22.85 21.54
N GLY A 328 -10.28 23.82 20.64
CA GLY A 328 -9.45 25.02 20.83
C GLY A 328 -7.95 24.77 20.74
N ARG A 329 -7.54 23.74 19.98
CA ARG A 329 -6.14 23.40 19.69
C ARG A 329 -5.80 23.85 18.27
N ASP A 330 -4.76 24.66 18.13
CA ASP A 330 -4.29 25.12 16.83
C ASP A 330 -3.24 24.17 16.23
N LEU A 331 -3.19 24.12 14.90
CA LEU A 331 -2.17 23.39 14.14
C LEU A 331 -1.07 24.36 13.70
N HIS A 332 0.19 23.91 13.64
CA HIS A 332 1.28 24.74 13.14
C HIS A 332 1.01 25.19 11.69
N ALA A 333 1.30 26.44 11.36
CA ALA A 333 0.91 27.05 10.08
C ALA A 333 1.42 26.28 8.85
N ASP A 334 2.61 25.69 8.92
CA ASP A 334 3.17 24.86 7.84
C ASP A 334 2.41 23.53 7.66
N LEU A 335 1.98 22.91 8.77
CA LEU A 335 1.18 21.67 8.74
C LEU A 335 -0.25 21.94 8.28
N ASP A 336 -0.84 23.07 8.68
CA ASP A 336 -2.13 23.53 8.17
C ASP A 336 -2.03 23.79 6.65
N ALA A 337 -1.01 24.51 6.18
CA ALA A 337 -0.77 24.71 4.75
C ALA A 337 -0.54 23.39 3.98
N ARG A 338 0.16 22.41 4.58
CA ARG A 338 0.38 21.08 3.99
C ARG A 338 -0.92 20.27 3.90
N PHE A 339 -1.71 20.24 4.99
CA PHE A 339 -3.05 19.64 5.01
C PHE A 339 -3.96 20.26 3.95
N HIS A 340 -3.94 21.58 3.80
CA HIS A 340 -4.71 22.29 2.77
C HIS A 340 -4.30 21.96 1.32
N ARG A 341 -3.02 21.67 1.05
CA ARG A 341 -2.55 21.22 -0.28
C ARG A 341 -3.10 19.83 -0.63
N GLY A 342 -3.29 18.96 0.36
CA GLY A 342 -3.83 17.61 0.16
C GLY A 342 -5.17 17.59 -0.59
N PHE A 343 -6.06 18.56 -0.36
CA PHE A 343 -7.33 18.65 -1.09
C PHE A 343 -7.18 18.69 -2.62
N ALA A 344 -6.07 19.23 -3.15
CA ALA A 344 -5.81 19.28 -4.60
C ALA A 344 -4.95 18.11 -5.10
N ALA A 345 -4.13 17.49 -4.24
CA ALA A 345 -3.09 16.56 -4.64
C ALA A 345 -3.57 15.34 -5.47
N PRO A 346 -4.68 14.64 -5.15
CA PRO A 346 -5.18 13.52 -5.97
C PRO A 346 -5.53 13.89 -7.39
N PHE A 347 -5.97 15.14 -7.60
CA PHE A 347 -6.49 15.60 -8.88
C PHE A 347 -5.39 15.89 -9.92
N VAL A 348 -4.13 15.99 -9.48
CA VAL A 348 -2.96 16.13 -10.36
C VAL A 348 -2.79 14.90 -11.26
N GLY A 349 -3.02 13.70 -10.72
CA GLY A 349 -2.87 12.42 -11.42
C GLY A 349 -4.08 11.98 -12.25
N VAL A 350 -5.22 12.68 -12.20
CA VAL A 350 -6.47 12.23 -12.83
C VAL A 350 -6.31 12.00 -14.33
N LEU A 351 -6.76 10.82 -14.77
CA LEU A 351 -6.66 10.36 -16.15
C LEU A 351 -7.71 11.03 -17.06
N PRO A 352 -7.47 11.09 -18.39
CA PRO A 352 -8.40 11.71 -19.34
C PRO A 352 -9.82 11.15 -19.36
N ASP A 353 -10.04 9.93 -18.85
CA ASP A 353 -11.35 9.26 -18.70
C ASP A 353 -12.05 9.56 -17.35
N GLU A 354 -11.58 10.56 -16.61
CA GLU A 354 -12.12 10.96 -15.30
C GLU A 354 -12.05 9.83 -14.25
N THR A 355 -10.91 9.13 -14.24
CA THR A 355 -10.54 8.15 -13.22
C THR A 355 -9.25 8.55 -12.49
N LEU A 356 -9.03 7.95 -11.33
CA LEU A 356 -7.73 7.93 -10.67
C LEU A 356 -6.81 6.90 -11.38
N PRO A 357 -5.51 7.19 -11.50
CA PRO A 357 -4.56 6.22 -12.03
C PRO A 357 -4.39 5.09 -11.01
N ALA A 358 -4.38 3.84 -11.49
CA ALA A 358 -4.45 2.66 -10.64
C ALA A 358 -3.07 2.27 -10.07
N ARG A 359 -2.30 3.24 -9.57
CA ARG A 359 -0.88 3.04 -9.22
C ARG A 359 -0.70 2.60 -7.78
N ARG A 360 0.34 1.78 -7.52
CA ARG A 360 0.56 1.16 -6.20
C ARG A 360 -0.68 0.34 -5.78
N ASP A 361 -0.90 0.12 -4.48
CA ASP A 361 -2.13 -0.51 -4.02
C ASP A 361 -3.37 0.39 -4.28
N SER A 362 -4.03 0.17 -5.42
CA SER A 362 -5.17 0.95 -5.93
C SER A 362 -6.18 0.08 -6.68
N GLN A 363 -7.47 0.34 -6.50
CA GLN A 363 -8.47 -0.32 -7.34
C GLN A 363 -8.37 0.17 -8.80
N TYR A 364 -8.55 -0.73 -9.75
CA TYR A 364 -8.41 -0.41 -11.17
C TYR A 364 -9.55 0.49 -11.69
N ALA A 365 -9.20 1.55 -12.41
CA ALA A 365 -10.10 2.48 -13.12
C ALA A 365 -11.22 3.11 -12.26
N VAL A 366 -10.91 3.50 -11.02
CA VAL A 366 -11.85 4.18 -10.11
C VAL A 366 -12.21 5.57 -10.63
N SER A 367 -13.48 5.83 -10.96
CA SER A 367 -13.91 7.16 -11.42
C SER A 367 -13.93 8.19 -10.29
N ILE A 368 -13.55 9.44 -10.59
CA ILE A 368 -13.72 10.56 -9.66
C ILE A 368 -15.17 11.07 -9.56
N ARG A 369 -16.10 10.59 -10.42
CA ARG A 369 -17.54 10.92 -10.35
C ARG A 369 -18.28 10.14 -9.26
N GLN A 370 -17.81 10.29 -8.03
CA GLN A 370 -18.41 9.73 -6.81
C GLN A 370 -18.77 10.87 -5.85
N TRP A 371 -19.89 10.74 -5.13
CA TRP A 371 -20.37 11.77 -4.19
C TRP A 371 -19.36 12.09 -3.09
N ARG A 372 -18.53 11.13 -2.68
CA ARG A 372 -17.44 11.32 -1.70
C ARG A 372 -16.36 12.27 -2.19
N VAL A 373 -16.06 12.27 -3.49
CA VAL A 373 -15.04 13.14 -4.09
C VAL A 373 -15.58 14.56 -4.24
N ALA A 374 -16.86 14.71 -4.61
CA ALA A 374 -17.53 16.01 -4.58
C ALA A 374 -17.63 16.58 -3.14
N GLU A 375 -17.96 15.74 -2.15
CA GLU A 375 -17.96 16.14 -0.73
C GLU A 375 -16.56 16.55 -0.25
N TYR A 376 -15.52 15.79 -0.61
CA TYR A 376 -14.13 16.12 -0.27
C TYR A 376 -13.73 17.52 -0.77
N LEU A 377 -14.12 17.88 -1.99
CA LEU A 377 -13.91 19.21 -2.56
C LEU A 377 -14.72 20.31 -1.85
N GLU A 378 -16.01 20.06 -1.55
CA GLU A 378 -16.86 21.00 -0.78
C GLU A 378 -16.30 21.27 0.62
N LEU A 379 -15.82 20.23 1.31
CA LEU A 379 -15.19 20.35 2.62
C LEU A 379 -13.84 21.09 2.54
N GLY A 380 -13.05 20.85 1.49
CA GLY A 380 -11.82 21.60 1.22
C GLY A 380 -12.07 23.09 0.97
N LEU A 381 -13.08 23.42 0.16
CA LEU A 381 -13.49 24.80 -0.14
C LEU A 381 -14.04 25.53 1.09
N ALA A 382 -14.83 24.85 1.92
CA ALA A 382 -15.29 25.40 3.20
C ALA A 382 -14.14 25.70 4.17
N HIS A 383 -13.06 24.93 4.09
CA HIS A 383 -11.88 25.07 4.92
C HIS A 383 -10.95 26.20 4.44
N ARG A 384 -10.74 26.31 3.12
CA ARG A 384 -10.01 27.42 2.46
C ARG A 384 -10.41 27.47 0.98
N PRO A 385 -11.00 28.58 0.48
CA PRO A 385 -11.33 28.74 -0.94
C PRO A 385 -10.09 28.59 -1.84
N GLN A 386 -10.19 27.76 -2.87
CA GLN A 386 -9.13 27.49 -3.84
C GLN A 386 -9.73 27.33 -5.24
N ARG A 387 -9.19 28.06 -6.23
CA ARG A 387 -9.72 28.07 -7.61
C ARG A 387 -9.73 26.68 -8.25
N GLU A 388 -8.72 25.86 -7.98
CA GLU A 388 -8.59 24.51 -8.52
C GLU A 388 -9.67 23.57 -7.97
N LEU A 389 -9.93 23.60 -6.66
CA LEU A 389 -11.00 22.83 -6.04
C LEU A 389 -12.37 23.23 -6.60
N SER A 390 -12.63 24.53 -6.79
CA SER A 390 -13.86 25.01 -7.44
C SER A 390 -13.98 24.52 -8.88
N ALA A 391 -12.90 24.53 -9.66
CA ALA A 391 -12.90 24.08 -11.06
C ALA A 391 -13.16 22.57 -11.17
N TRP A 392 -12.58 21.75 -10.28
CA TRP A 392 -12.87 20.32 -10.20
C TRP A 392 -14.29 20.03 -9.74
N LEU A 393 -14.80 20.74 -8.73
CA LEU A 393 -16.15 20.56 -8.24
C LEU A 393 -17.20 20.96 -9.29
N ALA A 394 -16.97 22.07 -10.00
CA ALA A 394 -17.79 22.46 -11.14
C ALA A 394 -17.75 21.41 -12.27
N ARG A 395 -16.62 20.74 -12.49
CA ARG A 395 -16.50 19.64 -13.46
C ARG A 395 -17.24 18.37 -13.04
N LEU A 396 -17.28 18.06 -11.74
CA LEU A 396 -18.06 16.93 -11.20
C LEU A 396 -19.58 17.18 -11.25
N TYR A 397 -20.02 18.42 -10.99
CA TYR A 397 -21.44 18.83 -11.08
C TYR A 397 -21.90 19.13 -12.51
N ALA A 398 -20.98 19.30 -13.47
CA ALA A 398 -21.34 19.38 -14.88
C ALA A 398 -21.98 18.06 -15.36
N PRO A 399 -23.02 18.11 -16.22
CA PRO A 399 -23.64 16.92 -16.80
C PRO A 399 -22.61 16.02 -17.49
N MET A 400 -22.78 14.70 -17.34
CA MET A 400 -21.92 13.74 -18.02
C MET A 400 -22.15 13.76 -19.54
N LEU A 401 -21.05 13.71 -20.30
CA LEU A 401 -21.07 13.54 -21.74
C LEU A 401 -21.52 12.10 -22.07
N GLY A 402 -22.75 11.90 -22.56
CA GLY A 402 -23.17 10.59 -23.06
C GLY A 402 -24.66 10.23 -23.04
N GLY A 403 -25.52 10.95 -22.31
CA GLY A 403 -26.97 10.69 -22.35
C GLY A 403 -27.74 11.09 -21.10
N HIS A 404 -29.07 11.07 -21.18
CA HIS A 404 -29.98 11.58 -20.14
C HIS A 404 -30.32 10.55 -19.04
N ASP A 405 -29.99 9.27 -19.22
CA ASP A 405 -30.33 8.16 -18.31
C ASP A 405 -29.17 7.72 -17.39
N VAL A 406 -28.24 8.60 -17.05
CA VAL A 406 -27.15 8.27 -16.11
C VAL A 406 -27.69 8.25 -14.67
N PRO A 407 -27.56 7.15 -13.91
CA PRO A 407 -27.97 7.09 -12.51
C PRO A 407 -27.34 8.22 -11.68
N ARG A 408 -28.08 8.70 -10.66
CA ARG A 408 -27.47 9.58 -9.64
C ARG A 408 -26.52 8.78 -8.77
N ALA A 409 -25.28 9.25 -8.64
CA ALA A 409 -24.33 8.68 -7.70
C ALA A 409 -24.68 9.17 -6.30
N GLY A 410 -25.48 8.37 -5.57
CA GLY A 410 -26.06 8.76 -4.28
C GLY A 410 -25.50 7.99 -3.08
N ARG A 411 -25.31 8.69 -1.96
CA ARG A 411 -24.87 8.15 -0.65
C ARG A 411 -25.79 7.10 0.01
N ARG A 412 -26.97 6.77 -0.55
CA ARG A 412 -28.03 6.05 0.18
C ARG A 412 -27.57 4.73 0.79
N LEU A 413 -26.62 4.05 0.15
CA LEU A 413 -26.01 2.80 0.58
C LEU A 413 -24.59 3.00 1.15
N SER A 414 -24.26 4.22 1.58
CA SER A 414 -22.99 4.57 2.20
C SER A 414 -22.73 3.76 3.47
N THR A 415 -21.50 3.28 3.58
CA THR A 415 -20.93 2.50 4.67
C THR A 415 -19.95 3.35 5.47
N ALA A 416 -20.42 4.49 6.01
CA ALA A 416 -19.58 5.49 6.70
C ALA A 416 -18.39 5.92 5.83
N ASP A 417 -17.15 5.76 6.28
CA ASP A 417 -15.93 6.06 5.49
C ASP A 417 -15.21 4.85 4.91
N ALA A 418 -15.73 3.63 5.13
CA ALA A 418 -15.20 2.45 4.47
C ALA A 418 -15.38 2.59 2.95
N GLU A 419 -14.28 2.39 2.23
CA GLU A 419 -14.18 2.78 0.83
C GLU A 419 -14.88 1.78 -0.09
N ARG A 420 -15.96 2.24 -0.74
CA ARG A 420 -16.72 1.49 -1.73
C ARG A 420 -16.86 2.39 -2.95
N HIS A 421 -16.37 1.93 -4.10
CA HIS A 421 -16.47 2.64 -5.36
C HIS A 421 -17.70 2.15 -6.12
N ASP A 422 -18.58 3.08 -6.42
CA ASP A 422 -19.75 2.87 -7.27
C ASP A 422 -19.42 3.31 -8.72
N PRO A 423 -20.19 2.86 -9.73
CA PRO A 423 -20.08 3.37 -11.10
C PRO A 423 -20.22 4.91 -11.16
N PRO A 424 -19.60 5.58 -12.15
CA PRO A 424 -19.75 7.03 -12.32
C PRO A 424 -21.22 7.41 -12.53
N GLY A 425 -21.65 8.46 -11.84
CA GLY A 425 -23.03 8.95 -11.92
C GLY A 425 -23.15 10.46 -12.01
N SER A 426 -24.37 10.93 -12.21
CA SER A 426 -24.70 12.35 -12.07
C SER A 426 -24.63 12.78 -10.59
N LEU A 427 -24.15 14.01 -10.35
CA LEU A 427 -23.82 14.52 -9.02
C LEU A 427 -24.36 15.94 -8.81
N SER A 428 -24.83 16.20 -7.59
CA SER A 428 -25.21 17.52 -7.11
C SER A 428 -24.92 17.64 -5.60
N ARG A 429 -25.06 18.85 -5.04
CA ARG A 429 -24.95 19.07 -3.59
C ARG A 429 -26.02 18.29 -2.79
N ALA A 430 -27.13 17.89 -3.41
CA ALA A 430 -28.17 17.08 -2.77
C ALA A 430 -27.77 15.61 -2.53
N ASP A 431 -26.67 15.14 -3.12
CA ASP A 431 -26.22 13.73 -3.08
C ASP A 431 -25.10 13.47 -2.03
N LEU A 432 -24.58 14.53 -1.40
CA LEU A 432 -23.48 14.51 -0.39
C LEU A 432 -23.95 14.07 1.01
N SER A 433 -23.08 13.83 1.99
CA SER A 433 -23.47 13.30 3.31
C SER A 433 -23.81 14.36 4.37
N TRP A 434 -24.04 13.88 5.59
CA TRP A 434 -24.17 14.70 6.80
C TRP A 434 -22.96 15.61 7.06
N ARG A 435 -21.74 15.26 6.59
CA ARG A 435 -20.58 16.14 6.70
C ARG A 435 -20.78 17.42 5.90
N ALA A 436 -21.19 17.31 4.64
CA ALA A 436 -21.51 18.48 3.82
C ALA A 436 -22.66 19.31 4.43
N LEU A 437 -23.68 18.65 4.96
CA LEU A 437 -24.80 19.31 5.66
C LEU A 437 -24.35 20.21 6.82
N LEU A 438 -23.35 19.77 7.59
CA LEU A 438 -22.84 20.49 8.75
C LEU A 438 -21.69 21.46 8.42
N MET A 439 -20.87 21.15 7.42
CA MET A 439 -19.54 21.76 7.24
C MET A 439 -19.21 22.29 5.83
N ALA A 440 -20.01 22.04 4.78
CA ALA A 440 -19.73 22.56 3.43
C ALA A 440 -19.87 24.09 3.35
N SER A 441 -19.40 24.71 2.26
CA SER A 441 -19.61 26.15 2.07
C SER A 441 -21.08 26.43 1.70
N ASN A 442 -21.65 27.47 2.28
CA ASN A 442 -22.98 27.95 1.90
C ASN A 442 -22.99 28.67 0.53
N THR A 443 -21.81 29.07 0.03
CA THR A 443 -21.62 29.75 -1.26
C THR A 443 -21.84 28.79 -2.46
N GLU A 444 -22.25 29.35 -3.60
CA GLU A 444 -22.31 28.62 -4.87
C GLU A 444 -20.90 28.37 -5.44
N VAL A 445 -20.76 27.26 -6.17
CA VAL A 445 -19.51 26.90 -6.84
C VAL A 445 -19.38 27.74 -8.12
N ALA A 446 -18.29 28.50 -8.23
CA ALA A 446 -18.03 29.31 -9.42
C ALA A 446 -17.91 28.44 -10.68
N ALA A 447 -18.64 28.82 -11.73
CA ALA A 447 -18.61 28.11 -13.00
C ALA A 447 -17.26 28.30 -13.73
N GLY A 448 -16.72 27.21 -14.28
CA GLY A 448 -15.51 27.23 -15.11
C GLY A 448 -14.61 26.01 -14.90
N ALA A 449 -14.79 24.98 -15.72
CA ALA A 449 -13.84 23.89 -15.77
C ALA A 449 -12.54 24.36 -16.44
N MET A 450 -11.39 24.13 -15.78
CA MET A 450 -10.09 24.25 -16.41
C MET A 450 -9.60 22.84 -16.80
N PRO A 451 -9.03 22.64 -17.99
CA PRO A 451 -8.41 21.35 -18.32
C PRO A 451 -7.19 21.13 -17.39
N PRO A 452 -6.94 19.89 -16.94
CA PRO A 452 -5.73 19.57 -16.19
C PRO A 452 -4.48 19.88 -17.02
N THR A 453 -3.49 20.51 -16.40
CA THR A 453 -2.19 20.83 -17.02
C THR A 453 -1.13 19.80 -16.66
N SER A 454 0.03 19.87 -17.33
CA SER A 454 1.25 19.18 -16.89
C SER A 454 1.64 19.67 -15.48
N ALA A 455 2.13 18.76 -14.65
CA ALA A 455 2.44 19.02 -13.25
C ALA A 455 3.38 17.95 -12.66
N CYS A 456 4.07 18.30 -11.58
CA CYS A 456 4.91 17.37 -10.84
C CYS A 456 4.67 17.52 -9.33
N LEU A 457 4.62 16.38 -8.63
CA LEU A 457 4.60 16.24 -7.18
C LEU A 457 5.91 15.54 -6.79
N PRO A 458 7.01 16.27 -6.52
CA PRO A 458 8.33 15.66 -6.39
C PRO A 458 8.46 14.70 -5.20
N SER A 459 7.78 14.97 -4.09
CA SER A 459 7.83 14.13 -2.89
C SER A 459 7.06 12.83 -3.10
N GLN A 460 5.85 12.91 -3.65
CA GLN A 460 5.12 11.71 -4.09
C GLN A 460 5.83 10.97 -5.23
N GLY A 461 6.62 11.72 -6.00
CA GLY A 461 7.35 11.24 -7.16
C GLY A 461 6.52 11.13 -8.43
N LEU A 462 5.34 11.73 -8.49
CA LEU A 462 4.53 11.80 -9.70
C LEU A 462 5.05 12.93 -10.60
N ALA A 463 5.25 12.65 -11.88
CA ALA A 463 5.53 13.66 -12.90
C ALA A 463 4.64 13.37 -14.11
N VAL A 464 3.83 14.36 -14.52
CA VAL A 464 2.82 14.23 -15.57
C VAL A 464 3.02 15.31 -16.63
N ILE A 465 3.09 14.89 -17.89
CA ILE A 465 2.96 15.78 -19.05
C ILE A 465 1.62 15.51 -19.73
N ARG A 466 0.93 16.58 -20.12
CA ARG A 466 -0.35 16.54 -20.81
C ARG A 466 -0.27 17.25 -22.15
N ARG A 467 -0.93 16.68 -23.18
CA ARG A 467 -1.12 17.30 -24.49
C ARG A 467 -2.62 17.35 -24.82
N ASP A 468 -2.95 18.08 -25.89
CA ASP A 468 -4.29 18.15 -26.46
C ASP A 468 -5.38 18.49 -25.41
N ALA A 469 -5.19 19.59 -24.68
CA ALA A 469 -6.08 20.04 -23.60
C ALA A 469 -6.36 18.98 -22.50
N GLY A 470 -5.39 18.08 -22.26
CA GLY A 470 -5.50 17.01 -21.28
C GLY A 470 -6.06 15.70 -21.83
N ARG A 471 -6.32 15.58 -23.15
CA ARG A 471 -6.70 14.30 -23.79
C ARG A 471 -5.56 13.29 -23.74
N VAL A 472 -4.31 13.74 -23.84
CA VAL A 472 -3.12 12.90 -23.70
C VAL A 472 -2.55 13.04 -22.29
N TYR A 473 -2.23 11.91 -21.66
CA TYR A 473 -1.59 11.81 -20.36
C TYR A 473 -0.34 10.93 -20.49
N VAL A 474 0.81 11.47 -20.09
CA VAL A 474 2.07 10.73 -19.95
C VAL A 474 2.57 10.93 -18.54
N ALA A 475 2.79 9.84 -17.80
CA ALA A 475 3.39 9.89 -16.47
C ALA A 475 4.54 8.90 -16.34
N LEU A 476 5.58 9.32 -15.63
CA LEU A 476 6.72 8.48 -15.27
C LEU A 476 6.74 8.35 -13.75
N GLU A 477 6.81 7.14 -13.21
CA GLU A 477 6.76 6.90 -11.76
C GLU A 477 8.11 7.11 -11.05
N GLY A 478 8.05 7.47 -9.76
CA GLY A 478 9.24 7.70 -8.94
C GLY A 478 8.93 8.09 -7.49
N GLY A 479 9.89 8.72 -6.80
CA GLY A 479 9.74 9.22 -5.42
C GLY A 479 9.48 8.14 -4.37
N ALA A 480 8.72 8.48 -3.32
CA ALA A 480 8.57 7.69 -2.11
C ALA A 480 8.13 6.23 -2.34
N THR A 481 8.61 5.31 -1.52
CA THR A 481 8.43 3.86 -1.69
C THR A 481 7.00 3.36 -1.43
N GLY A 482 6.08 4.20 -0.93
CA GLY A 482 4.68 3.84 -0.67
C GLY A 482 4.44 2.97 0.58
N GLY A 483 5.48 2.69 1.38
CA GLY A 483 5.37 1.75 2.51
C GLY A 483 4.93 0.35 2.05
N GLY A 484 4.13 -0.33 2.88
CA GLY A 484 3.57 -1.65 2.56
C GLY A 484 2.54 -1.67 1.41
N HIS A 485 2.14 -0.49 0.93
CA HIS A 485 1.20 -0.29 -0.17
C HIS A 485 1.87 0.05 -1.51
N GLY A 486 3.17 0.36 -1.52
CA GLY A 486 3.90 0.64 -2.76
C GLY A 486 4.25 -0.62 -3.56
N HIS A 487 4.24 -0.49 -4.88
CA HIS A 487 4.75 -1.49 -5.81
C HIS A 487 6.27 -1.28 -6.07
N PRO A 488 6.98 -2.32 -6.56
CA PRO A 488 8.35 -2.26 -7.06
C PRO A 488 8.34 -1.86 -8.56
N ASP A 489 7.80 -0.68 -8.85
CA ASP A 489 7.41 -0.19 -10.17
C ASP A 489 8.16 1.09 -10.60
N ARG A 490 9.37 1.31 -10.05
CA ARG A 490 10.14 2.53 -10.34
C ARG A 490 10.45 2.62 -11.82
N LEU A 491 10.39 3.85 -12.34
CA LEU A 491 10.52 4.17 -13.76
C LEU A 491 9.43 3.56 -14.66
N ALA A 492 8.28 3.11 -14.11
CA ALA A 492 7.11 2.75 -14.92
C ALA A 492 6.61 3.95 -15.75
N LEU A 493 6.23 3.71 -17.01
CA LEU A 493 5.59 4.69 -17.89
C LEU A 493 4.10 4.38 -18.02
N THR A 494 3.26 5.36 -17.69
CA THR A 494 1.83 5.36 -18.01
C THR A 494 1.58 6.26 -19.22
N LEU A 495 0.79 5.78 -20.18
CA LEU A 495 0.43 6.51 -21.40
C LEU A 495 -1.06 6.29 -21.71
N GLN A 496 -1.83 7.37 -21.82
CA GLN A 496 -3.24 7.33 -22.21
C GLN A 496 -3.57 8.44 -23.22
N SER A 497 -4.43 8.13 -24.19
CA SER A 497 -4.98 9.09 -25.16
C SER A 497 -6.51 8.94 -25.21
N GLY A 498 -7.23 9.93 -24.70
CA GLY A 498 -8.68 9.89 -24.52
C GLY A 498 -9.09 8.72 -23.63
N GLY A 499 -10.06 7.93 -24.07
CA GLY A 499 -10.46 6.68 -23.39
C GLY A 499 -9.49 5.50 -23.57
N HIS A 500 -8.40 5.65 -24.34
CA HIS A 500 -7.49 4.55 -24.65
C HIS A 500 -6.26 4.57 -23.73
N ARG A 501 -6.26 3.67 -22.74
CA ARG A 501 -5.12 3.31 -21.89
C ARG A 501 -4.12 2.49 -22.72
N LEU A 502 -3.00 3.10 -23.10
CA LEU A 502 -2.01 2.52 -24.02
C LEU A 502 -0.92 1.75 -23.26
N LEU A 503 -0.39 2.36 -22.21
CA LEU A 503 0.42 1.74 -21.17
C LEU A 503 -0.24 2.07 -19.84
N ASP A 504 -0.65 1.06 -19.08
CA ASP A 504 -1.47 1.24 -17.89
C ASP A 504 -1.00 0.37 -16.75
N ASP A 505 -1.30 0.82 -15.54
CA ASP A 505 -1.09 0.08 -14.31
C ASP A 505 -2.25 -0.89 -14.09
N PRO A 506 -2.02 -2.18 -13.82
CA PRO A 506 -3.10 -3.11 -13.51
C PRO A 506 -3.82 -2.81 -12.19
N GLY A 507 -3.26 -1.98 -11.30
CA GLY A 507 -3.79 -1.76 -9.95
C GLY A 507 -3.74 -3.04 -9.12
N THR A 508 -4.75 -3.24 -8.28
CA THR A 508 -4.64 -4.18 -7.15
C THR A 508 -5.88 -5.06 -7.00
N GLY A 509 -5.64 -6.36 -6.86
CA GLY A 509 -6.67 -7.35 -6.62
C GLY A 509 -7.17 -7.41 -5.18
N SER A 510 -7.90 -8.47 -4.86
CA SER A 510 -8.31 -8.76 -3.48
C SER A 510 -7.10 -9.15 -2.63
N TYR A 511 -6.99 -8.59 -1.42
CA TYR A 511 -5.93 -8.93 -0.46
C TYR A 511 -5.92 -10.40 0.00
N VAL A 512 -7.01 -11.14 -0.26
CA VAL A 512 -7.15 -12.58 0.04
C VAL A 512 -7.12 -13.47 -1.22
N GLU A 513 -6.71 -12.92 -2.37
CA GLU A 513 -6.45 -13.70 -3.60
C GLU A 513 -4.95 -13.75 -3.91
N ARG A 514 -4.43 -14.94 -4.26
CA ARG A 514 -3.03 -15.13 -4.68
C ARG A 514 -2.64 -14.26 -5.89
N ARG A 515 -3.60 -13.86 -6.73
CA ARG A 515 -3.37 -12.93 -7.86
C ARG A 515 -2.88 -11.53 -7.43
N LEU A 516 -2.97 -11.16 -6.15
CA LEU A 516 -2.32 -9.94 -5.61
C LEU A 516 -0.82 -9.89 -5.95
N HIS A 517 -0.12 -11.03 -5.91
CA HIS A 517 1.32 -11.07 -6.12
C HIS A 517 1.73 -10.80 -7.58
N TRP A 518 0.88 -11.14 -8.56
CA TRP A 518 1.05 -10.68 -9.95
C TRP A 518 0.93 -9.16 -10.04
N TYR A 519 -0.15 -8.62 -9.49
CA TYR A 519 -0.44 -7.18 -9.54
C TYR A 519 0.63 -6.32 -8.87
N ARG A 520 1.29 -6.85 -7.84
CA ARG A 520 2.43 -6.22 -7.16
C ARG A 520 3.80 -6.51 -7.78
N SER A 521 3.89 -7.30 -8.85
CA SER A 521 5.18 -7.63 -9.49
C SER A 521 5.64 -6.53 -10.44
N THR A 522 6.95 -6.28 -10.53
CA THR A 522 7.51 -5.35 -11.55
C THR A 522 7.11 -5.78 -12.97
N LEU A 523 7.05 -7.10 -13.22
CA LEU A 523 6.70 -7.71 -14.50
C LEU A 523 5.29 -7.32 -15.02
N ALA A 524 4.36 -6.97 -14.13
CA ALA A 524 3.02 -6.53 -14.50
C ALA A 524 2.95 -5.06 -14.98
N HIS A 525 4.01 -4.27 -14.75
CA HIS A 525 4.10 -2.84 -15.05
C HIS A 525 5.04 -2.59 -16.24
N HIS A 526 4.95 -1.41 -16.88
CA HIS A 526 5.90 -1.00 -17.93
C HIS A 526 7.21 -0.45 -17.33
N ALA A 527 7.86 -1.24 -16.47
CA ALA A 527 9.02 -0.87 -15.65
C ALA A 527 10.20 -1.83 -15.92
N PRO A 528 11.47 -1.37 -15.77
CA PRO A 528 12.63 -2.25 -15.90
C PRO A 528 12.67 -3.33 -14.79
N LEU A 529 12.81 -4.59 -15.22
CA LEU A 529 12.98 -5.78 -14.36
C LEU A 529 14.40 -6.32 -14.57
N ILE A 530 15.11 -6.68 -13.50
CA ILE A 530 16.50 -7.16 -13.56
C ILE A 530 16.57 -8.62 -13.11
N ASP A 531 17.29 -9.46 -13.86
CA ASP A 531 17.61 -10.87 -13.52
C ASP A 531 16.37 -11.72 -13.15
N GLY A 532 15.21 -11.38 -13.73
CA GLY A 532 13.93 -12.03 -13.47
C GLY A 532 13.28 -11.70 -12.12
N GLN A 533 13.77 -10.68 -11.41
CA GLN A 533 13.37 -10.34 -10.05
C GLN A 533 12.67 -8.98 -9.99
N SER A 534 11.60 -8.88 -9.20
CA SER A 534 10.99 -7.60 -8.87
C SER A 534 11.98 -6.66 -8.15
N GLN A 535 11.90 -5.37 -8.48
CA GLN A 535 12.88 -4.36 -8.06
C GLN A 535 13.04 -4.28 -6.54
N GLN A 536 14.23 -3.91 -6.07
CA GLN A 536 14.41 -3.47 -4.69
C GLN A 536 13.58 -2.20 -4.42
N ARG A 537 13.09 -2.04 -3.19
CA ARG A 537 12.24 -0.90 -2.78
C ARG A 537 13.05 0.40 -2.59
N GLN A 538 13.62 0.90 -3.69
CA GLN A 538 14.31 2.19 -3.73
C GLN A 538 13.40 3.32 -4.24
N PRO A 539 13.61 4.58 -3.82
CA PRO A 539 12.98 5.72 -4.46
C PRO A 539 13.64 6.05 -5.81
N ALA A 540 12.90 6.64 -6.75
CA ALA A 540 13.49 7.21 -7.96
C ALA A 540 13.68 8.73 -7.81
N THR A 541 14.88 9.21 -8.09
CA THR A 541 15.24 10.63 -8.03
C THR A 541 14.83 11.35 -9.31
N LEU A 542 14.15 12.48 -9.18
CA LEU A 542 13.81 13.36 -10.30
C LEU A 542 15.04 14.19 -10.70
N LEU A 543 15.49 14.02 -11.95
CA LEU A 543 16.61 14.77 -12.52
C LEU A 543 16.16 15.96 -13.38
N ALA A 544 15.03 15.83 -14.07
CA ALA A 544 14.44 16.93 -14.85
C ALA A 544 12.92 16.79 -14.98
N PHE A 545 12.24 17.94 -15.00
CA PHE A 545 10.85 18.09 -15.41
C PHE A 545 10.65 19.49 -16.02
N GLU A 546 10.27 19.56 -17.28
CA GLU A 546 9.91 20.82 -17.94
C GLU A 546 8.79 20.58 -18.98
N ASP A 547 7.88 21.54 -19.12
CA ASP A 547 6.91 21.56 -20.20
C ASP A 547 6.82 22.95 -20.86
N ARG A 548 7.11 23.02 -22.16
CA ARG A 548 7.01 24.22 -23.00
C ARG A 548 5.77 24.18 -23.92
N GLY A 549 4.78 23.32 -23.60
CA GLY A 549 3.49 23.24 -24.26
C GLY A 549 3.49 22.27 -25.45
N GLY A 550 4.21 22.57 -26.52
CA GLY A 550 4.35 21.68 -27.69
C GLY A 550 5.40 20.57 -27.51
N ALA A 551 6.33 20.76 -26.57
CA ALA A 551 7.31 19.77 -26.16
C ALA A 551 7.66 19.93 -24.68
N GLY A 552 8.02 18.83 -24.03
CA GLY A 552 8.36 18.76 -22.62
C GLY A 552 8.99 17.41 -22.30
N TRP A 553 9.61 17.28 -21.13
CA TRP A 553 10.34 16.08 -20.76
C TRP A 553 10.36 15.78 -19.27
N ILE A 554 10.61 14.51 -18.95
CA ILE A 554 10.79 13.97 -17.61
C ILE A 554 12.06 13.10 -17.62
N ARG A 555 12.97 13.29 -16.67
CA ARG A 555 14.12 12.40 -16.47
C ARG A 555 14.20 11.95 -15.02
N LYS A 556 14.35 10.64 -14.80
CA LYS A 556 14.50 10.03 -13.47
C LYS A 556 15.59 8.98 -13.44
N THR A 557 16.22 8.80 -12.29
CA THR A 557 17.20 7.73 -12.04
C THR A 557 16.85 6.95 -10.78
N VAL A 558 17.19 5.67 -10.76
CA VAL A 558 17.17 4.79 -9.58
C VAL A 558 18.57 4.20 -9.45
N ASP A 559 19.18 4.40 -8.29
CA ASP A 559 20.38 3.65 -7.91
C ASP A 559 19.98 2.47 -7.02
N GLY A 560 20.61 1.32 -7.21
CA GLY A 560 20.22 0.08 -6.55
C GLY A 560 18.85 -0.47 -6.98
N LEU A 561 18.49 -0.38 -8.27
CA LEU A 561 17.27 -1.02 -8.82
C LEU A 561 17.28 -2.53 -8.55
N ALA A 562 18.48 -3.10 -8.68
CA ALA A 562 18.94 -4.36 -8.13
C ALA A 562 20.37 -4.13 -7.58
N PRO A 563 20.96 -5.07 -6.80
CA PRO A 563 22.34 -4.91 -6.32
C PRO A 563 23.30 -4.59 -7.47
N GLY A 564 24.10 -3.53 -7.33
CA GLY A 564 25.08 -3.10 -8.33
C GLY A 564 24.50 -2.57 -9.65
N VAL A 565 23.21 -2.22 -9.73
CA VAL A 565 22.55 -1.73 -10.96
C VAL A 565 21.91 -0.35 -10.76
N THR A 566 22.35 0.61 -11.58
CA THR A 566 21.75 1.95 -11.70
C THR A 566 20.98 2.05 -13.03
N ALA A 567 19.77 2.59 -13.02
CA ALA A 567 18.95 2.77 -14.21
C ALA A 567 18.39 4.19 -14.34
N THR A 568 18.44 4.77 -15.53
CA THR A 568 17.91 6.11 -15.84
C THR A 568 16.89 6.03 -16.95
N ARG A 569 15.76 6.73 -16.79
CA ARG A 569 14.71 6.82 -17.82
C ARG A 569 14.41 8.27 -18.17
N THR A 570 14.45 8.59 -19.45
CA THR A 570 14.17 9.91 -20.04
C THR A 570 12.98 9.78 -20.98
N VAL A 571 11.94 10.58 -20.76
CA VAL A 571 10.71 10.58 -21.56
C VAL A 571 10.46 11.98 -22.09
N VAL A 572 10.41 12.13 -23.42
CA VAL A 572 10.24 13.41 -24.11
C VAL A 572 8.92 13.37 -24.87
N VAL A 573 8.01 14.28 -24.52
CA VAL A 573 6.61 14.28 -24.97
C VAL A 573 6.34 15.48 -25.85
N CYS A 574 6.09 15.19 -27.12
CA CYS A 574 5.75 16.15 -28.18
C CYS A 574 4.27 16.06 -28.54
N ASP A 575 3.84 16.93 -29.46
CA ASP A 575 2.56 16.76 -30.13
C ASP A 575 2.55 15.46 -30.99
N GLY A 576 1.55 14.61 -30.76
CA GLY A 576 1.32 13.35 -31.48
C GLY A 576 2.28 12.18 -31.19
N HIS A 577 3.36 12.38 -30.45
CA HIS A 577 4.34 11.33 -30.14
C HIS A 577 5.16 11.58 -28.87
N LEU A 578 5.77 10.51 -28.33
CA LEU A 578 6.84 10.60 -27.34
C LEU A 578 8.06 9.75 -27.74
N VAL A 579 9.22 10.12 -27.21
CA VAL A 579 10.46 9.35 -27.21
C VAL A 579 10.76 8.91 -25.78
N ASP A 580 11.07 7.64 -25.61
CA ASP A 580 11.34 6.97 -24.34
C ASP A 580 12.73 6.36 -24.39
N VAL A 581 13.59 6.69 -23.44
CA VAL A 581 15.00 6.25 -23.39
C VAL A 581 15.27 5.67 -22.02
N LEU A 582 15.53 4.36 -21.97
CA LEU A 582 15.89 3.63 -20.76
C LEU A 582 17.36 3.20 -20.86
N GLU A 583 18.19 3.73 -19.97
CA GLU A 583 19.63 3.49 -19.86
C GLU A 583 19.93 2.68 -18.59
N TRP A 584 20.92 1.77 -18.62
CA TRP A 584 21.43 1.11 -17.41
C TRP A 584 22.95 0.96 -17.41
N ASP A 585 23.53 1.00 -16.20
CA ASP A 585 24.91 0.60 -15.91
C ASP A 585 24.89 -0.39 -14.75
N ALA A 586 25.74 -1.42 -14.83
CA ALA A 586 25.83 -2.51 -13.87
C ALA A 586 27.28 -3.00 -13.72
N ASP A 587 27.62 -3.44 -12.51
CA ASP A 587 28.93 -4.04 -12.19
C ASP A 587 29.20 -5.39 -12.87
N ARG A 588 28.14 -6.02 -13.40
CA ARG A 588 28.14 -7.33 -14.05
C ARG A 588 27.21 -7.33 -15.25
N VAL A 589 27.30 -8.37 -16.09
CA VAL A 589 26.26 -8.63 -17.10
C VAL A 589 24.95 -9.01 -16.41
N VAL A 590 23.87 -8.28 -16.72
CA VAL A 590 22.52 -8.53 -16.21
C VAL A 590 21.55 -8.80 -17.36
N THR A 591 20.46 -9.51 -17.05
CA THR A 591 19.31 -9.62 -17.95
C THR A 591 18.28 -8.55 -17.59
N LEU A 592 18.15 -7.52 -18.42
CA LEU A 592 17.10 -6.51 -18.28
C LEU A 592 15.89 -6.90 -19.13
N SER A 593 14.72 -6.97 -18.50
CA SER A 593 13.44 -7.12 -19.19
C SER A 593 12.62 -5.83 -19.08
N LEU A 594 12.05 -5.37 -20.20
CA LEU A 594 11.11 -4.26 -20.26
C LEU A 594 9.73 -4.78 -20.70
N PRO A 595 8.76 -4.97 -19.79
CA PRO A 595 7.42 -5.42 -20.11
C PRO A 595 6.65 -4.32 -20.85
N ILE A 596 6.02 -4.67 -21.95
CA ILE A 596 5.12 -3.79 -22.70
C ILE A 596 3.70 -4.06 -22.19
N ALA A 597 3.28 -3.29 -21.19
CA ALA A 597 2.00 -3.43 -20.48
C ALA A 597 0.75 -3.06 -21.33
N ALA A 598 0.87 -3.09 -22.66
CA ALA A 598 -0.19 -2.82 -23.62
C ALA A 598 -0.87 -4.12 -24.08
N GLN A 599 -2.14 -4.03 -24.49
CA GLN A 599 -2.71 -5.01 -25.42
C GLN A 599 -2.25 -4.63 -26.83
N ALA A 600 -1.22 -5.31 -27.31
CA ALA A 600 -0.54 -4.97 -28.56
C ALA A 600 -0.46 -6.15 -29.54
N GLN A 601 -0.56 -5.85 -30.83
CA GLN A 601 -0.11 -6.71 -31.92
C GLN A 601 1.35 -6.37 -32.24
N VAL A 602 2.21 -7.38 -32.19
CA VAL A 602 3.61 -7.29 -32.66
C VAL A 602 3.64 -7.49 -34.18
N HIS A 603 4.44 -6.68 -34.88
CA HIS A 603 4.67 -6.78 -36.32
C HIS A 603 5.92 -7.60 -36.64
N ASP A 604 6.03 -8.07 -37.88
CA ASP A 604 7.21 -8.75 -38.46
C ASP A 604 7.72 -9.99 -37.69
N VAL A 605 6.85 -10.61 -36.88
CA VAL A 605 7.04 -11.91 -36.22
C VAL A 605 6.06 -12.91 -36.81
N HIS A 606 6.58 -13.90 -37.54
CA HIS A 606 5.77 -14.92 -38.21
C HIS A 606 5.68 -16.23 -37.41
N THR A 607 6.67 -16.52 -36.57
CA THR A 607 6.71 -17.72 -35.73
C THR A 607 6.89 -17.39 -34.25
N TRP A 608 6.16 -18.11 -33.39
CA TRP A 608 6.33 -18.09 -31.94
C TRP A 608 6.72 -19.51 -31.49
N ARG A 609 7.79 -19.63 -30.72
CA ARG A 609 8.31 -20.90 -30.21
C ARG A 609 8.12 -20.93 -28.69
N PRO A 610 7.44 -21.94 -28.12
CA PRO A 610 7.35 -22.09 -26.67
C PRO A 610 8.74 -22.09 -26.02
N VAL A 611 8.87 -21.45 -24.87
CA VAL A 611 10.10 -21.44 -24.06
C VAL A 611 9.75 -21.59 -22.59
N ASP A 612 10.59 -22.29 -21.84
CA ASP A 612 10.59 -22.19 -20.39
C ASP A 612 11.33 -20.90 -19.98
N ARG A 613 10.73 -20.13 -19.07
CA ARG A 613 11.27 -18.85 -18.58
C ARG A 613 10.81 -18.63 -17.14
N ALA A 614 11.39 -19.42 -16.23
CA ALA A 614 11.28 -19.17 -14.80
C ALA A 614 11.78 -17.75 -14.43
N GLY A 615 11.19 -17.18 -13.39
CA GLY A 615 11.64 -15.93 -12.77
C GLY A 615 12.71 -16.13 -11.71
N ALA A 616 12.86 -15.13 -10.85
CA ALA A 616 13.74 -15.16 -9.67
C ALA A 616 13.20 -15.98 -8.48
N GLY A 617 12.00 -16.57 -8.61
CA GLY A 617 11.39 -17.55 -7.69
C GLY A 617 10.61 -16.96 -6.52
N GLY A 618 10.67 -15.66 -6.33
CA GLY A 618 9.78 -14.94 -5.43
C GLY A 618 8.36 -14.92 -5.99
N LEU A 619 7.38 -15.10 -5.09
CA LEU A 619 5.96 -15.12 -5.47
C LEU A 619 5.49 -13.77 -6.06
N GLU A 620 6.13 -12.67 -5.68
CA GLU A 620 5.90 -11.31 -6.20
C GLU A 620 6.81 -10.97 -7.41
N ASP A 621 7.52 -11.92 -8.02
CA ASP A 621 8.23 -11.70 -9.30
C ASP A 621 7.29 -11.81 -10.53
N GLY A 622 6.09 -12.37 -10.34
CA GLY A 622 5.03 -12.43 -11.35
C GLY A 622 5.10 -13.59 -12.34
N PHE A 623 6.23 -14.29 -12.47
CA PHE A 623 6.40 -15.38 -13.45
C PHE A 623 5.49 -16.60 -13.21
N ASP A 624 5.15 -16.90 -11.96
CA ASP A 624 4.16 -17.92 -11.55
C ASP A 624 2.75 -17.75 -12.18
N PHE A 625 2.47 -16.56 -12.72
CA PHE A 625 1.17 -16.19 -13.29
C PHE A 625 1.19 -16.09 -14.81
N LEU A 626 2.31 -16.45 -15.46
CA LEU A 626 2.41 -16.48 -16.92
C LEU A 626 2.01 -17.84 -17.48
N GLU A 627 1.13 -17.83 -18.47
CA GLU A 627 0.73 -19.00 -19.25
C GLU A 627 1.24 -18.88 -20.69
N GLN A 628 1.47 -20.03 -21.35
CA GLN A 628 1.84 -20.11 -22.78
C GLN A 628 3.06 -19.25 -23.19
N VAL A 629 4.11 -19.22 -22.36
CA VAL A 629 5.31 -18.41 -22.62
C VAL A 629 6.00 -18.85 -23.92
N SER A 630 6.28 -17.88 -24.79
CA SER A 630 6.90 -18.11 -26.09
C SER A 630 7.82 -16.96 -26.50
N LYS A 631 8.86 -17.25 -27.29
CA LYS A 631 9.70 -16.23 -27.94
C LYS A 631 9.44 -16.17 -29.44
N ALA A 632 9.71 -15.02 -30.05
CA ALA A 632 9.70 -14.87 -31.50
C ALA A 632 10.79 -15.75 -32.15
N GLY A 633 10.41 -16.59 -33.11
CA GLY A 633 11.29 -17.61 -33.70
C GLY A 633 12.26 -17.12 -34.78
N ASP A 634 12.04 -15.90 -35.28
CA ASP A 634 12.80 -15.27 -36.37
C ASP A 634 13.68 -14.10 -35.88
N VAL A 635 13.85 -13.96 -34.56
CA VAL A 635 14.57 -12.85 -33.87
C VAL A 635 15.82 -13.35 -33.12
N ASP A 636 16.26 -14.59 -33.39
CA ASP A 636 17.52 -15.13 -32.87
C ASP A 636 18.72 -14.59 -33.67
N GLY A 637 19.19 -13.40 -33.28
CA GLY A 637 20.37 -12.73 -33.84
C GLY A 637 20.10 -11.25 -34.13
N ASP A 638 20.67 -10.37 -33.30
CA ASP A 638 20.63 -8.91 -33.40
C ASP A 638 19.22 -8.31 -33.62
N ALA A 639 18.49 -7.99 -32.54
CA ALA A 639 17.24 -7.21 -32.61
C ALA A 639 17.43 -5.76 -33.14
N TRP A 640 18.67 -5.32 -33.28
CA TRP A 640 19.04 -4.36 -34.30
C TRP A 640 19.39 -5.16 -35.56
N ARG A 641 18.42 -5.40 -36.46
CA ARG A 641 18.73 -5.97 -37.79
C ARG A 641 19.89 -5.15 -38.36
N ARG A 642 20.90 -5.79 -38.97
CA ARG A 642 22.14 -5.10 -39.40
C ARG A 642 21.92 -3.87 -40.32
N ASP A 643 20.73 -3.72 -40.87
CA ASP A 643 20.22 -2.60 -41.67
C ASP A 643 19.64 -1.40 -40.89
N GLY A 644 19.34 -1.54 -39.59
CA GLY A 644 18.75 -0.51 -38.73
C GLY A 644 17.22 -0.49 -38.63
N THR A 645 16.54 -1.57 -39.04
CA THR A 645 15.07 -1.69 -38.92
C THR A 645 14.62 -1.89 -37.46
N PRO A 646 13.68 -1.09 -36.93
CA PRO A 646 13.21 -1.22 -35.54
C PRO A 646 12.20 -2.36 -35.34
N PHE A 647 12.12 -2.86 -34.10
CA PHE A 647 10.99 -3.66 -33.63
C PHE A 647 9.72 -2.80 -33.56
N ALA A 648 8.59 -3.28 -34.09
CA ALA A 648 7.35 -2.49 -34.14
C ALA A 648 6.14 -3.23 -33.57
N LEU A 649 5.24 -2.47 -32.95
CA LEU A 649 3.94 -2.94 -32.47
C LEU A 649 2.84 -1.90 -32.67
N SER A 650 1.59 -2.35 -32.56
CA SER A 650 0.41 -1.47 -32.54
C SER A 650 -0.60 -1.90 -31.48
N THR A 651 -1.34 -0.92 -30.98
CA THR A 651 -2.57 -1.08 -30.20
C THR A 651 -3.74 -0.51 -31.02
N ALA A 652 -4.97 -0.55 -30.50
CA ALA A 652 -6.12 0.06 -31.17
C ALA A 652 -5.99 1.58 -31.43
N ALA A 653 -5.15 2.28 -30.66
CA ALA A 653 -5.06 3.75 -30.65
C ALA A 653 -3.62 4.31 -30.74
N ALA A 654 -2.58 3.46 -30.80
CA ALA A 654 -1.19 3.88 -30.97
C ALA A 654 -0.33 2.88 -31.73
N ARG A 655 0.80 3.35 -32.25
CA ARG A 655 1.91 2.53 -32.77
C ARG A 655 3.15 2.81 -31.93
N ALA A 656 4.01 1.81 -31.75
CA ALA A 656 5.30 1.98 -31.11
C ALA A 656 6.42 1.28 -31.88
N TRP A 657 7.60 1.86 -31.80
CA TRP A 657 8.84 1.33 -32.38
C TRP A 657 9.92 1.31 -31.30
N TYR A 658 10.73 0.26 -31.27
CA TYR A 658 11.85 0.13 -30.34
C TYR A 658 13.15 -0.22 -31.08
N ALA A 659 14.25 0.33 -30.56
CA ALA A 659 15.61 -0.06 -30.87
C ALA A 659 16.37 -0.35 -29.55
N THR A 660 17.36 -1.24 -29.62
CA THR A 660 18.18 -1.63 -28.47
C THR A 660 19.66 -1.53 -28.83
N SER A 661 20.49 -1.15 -27.86
CA SER A 661 21.95 -1.05 -28.06
C SER A 661 22.65 -2.40 -28.22
N VAL A 662 22.01 -3.46 -27.72
CA VAL A 662 22.48 -4.85 -27.76
C VAL A 662 21.35 -5.76 -28.28
N PRO A 663 21.63 -6.99 -28.74
CA PRO A 663 20.60 -7.91 -29.21
C PRO A 663 19.54 -8.18 -28.14
N ALA A 664 18.27 -8.04 -28.53
CA ALA A 664 17.11 -8.31 -27.66
C ALA A 664 16.38 -9.58 -28.10
N ARG A 665 15.68 -10.20 -27.17
CA ARG A 665 14.67 -11.23 -27.42
C ARG A 665 13.29 -10.61 -27.25
N VAL A 666 12.34 -11.00 -28.10
CA VAL A 666 10.93 -10.63 -27.95
C VAL A 666 10.17 -11.83 -27.43
N LEU A 667 9.51 -11.67 -26.28
CA LEU A 667 8.72 -12.71 -25.64
C LEU A 667 7.23 -12.31 -25.56
N ARG A 668 6.37 -13.32 -25.47
CA ARG A 668 4.93 -13.20 -25.24
C ARG A 668 4.47 -14.26 -24.25
N ALA A 669 3.52 -13.90 -23.38
CA ALA A 669 2.75 -14.82 -22.56
C ALA A 669 1.31 -14.33 -22.38
N GLU A 670 0.45 -15.21 -21.89
CA GLU A 670 -0.83 -14.86 -21.30
C GLU A 670 -0.64 -14.56 -19.81
N ALA A 671 -1.25 -13.50 -19.29
CA ALA A 671 -1.13 -13.08 -17.89
C ALA A 671 -2.45 -12.49 -17.36
N PRO A 672 -2.67 -12.40 -16.02
CA PRO A 672 -3.92 -11.90 -15.46
C PRO A 672 -4.25 -10.46 -15.89
N ALA A 673 -5.46 -10.29 -16.42
CA ALA A 673 -6.05 -8.99 -16.73
C ALA A 673 -6.23 -8.14 -15.47
N PRO A 674 -6.28 -6.79 -15.59
CA PRO A 674 -6.61 -5.92 -14.47
C PRO A 674 -7.91 -6.33 -13.75
N PRO A 675 -8.00 -6.16 -12.42
CA PRO A 675 -9.21 -6.41 -11.66
C PRO A 675 -10.41 -5.66 -12.26
N LEU A 676 -11.58 -6.29 -12.21
CA LEU A 676 -12.86 -5.66 -12.55
C LEU A 676 -13.02 -5.13 -13.99
N ALA A 677 -12.06 -5.26 -14.91
CA ALA A 677 -12.20 -4.81 -16.30
C ALA A 677 -13.53 -5.28 -16.96
N PRO A 678 -14.17 -4.51 -17.85
CA PRO A 678 -15.39 -4.95 -18.54
C PRO A 678 -15.11 -6.21 -19.39
N SER A 679 -16.00 -7.22 -19.34
CA SER A 679 -16.01 -8.27 -20.37
C SER A 679 -17.40 -8.87 -20.49
N HIS A 680 -17.76 -9.24 -21.72
CA HIS A 680 -18.74 -10.29 -21.94
C HIS A 680 -18.13 -11.63 -21.47
N ARG A 681 -18.92 -12.49 -20.83
CA ARG A 681 -18.59 -13.92 -20.59
C ARG A 681 -19.66 -14.76 -21.27
N SER A 682 -19.32 -15.99 -21.67
CA SER A 682 -20.32 -17.05 -21.81
C SER A 682 -20.61 -17.64 -20.42
N PRO A 683 -21.86 -18.00 -20.07
CA PRO A 683 -22.21 -18.53 -18.74
C PRO A 683 -21.53 -19.85 -18.34
N GLU A 684 -20.85 -20.54 -19.25
CA GLU A 684 -20.42 -21.94 -19.11
C GLU A 684 -18.98 -22.14 -18.57
N GLN A 685 -18.22 -21.06 -18.34
CA GLN A 685 -16.83 -21.15 -17.86
C GLN A 685 -16.70 -21.11 -16.33
N PRO A 686 -15.79 -21.90 -15.70
CA PRO A 686 -15.56 -21.88 -14.26
C PRO A 686 -15.16 -20.52 -13.68
N ALA A 687 -15.48 -20.33 -12.40
CA ALA A 687 -15.17 -19.15 -11.59
C ALA A 687 -13.68 -18.76 -11.59
N ASP A 688 -12.80 -19.76 -11.39
CA ASP A 688 -11.38 -19.56 -11.13
C ASP A 688 -10.50 -19.42 -12.39
N THR A 689 -11.06 -19.65 -13.60
CA THR A 689 -10.30 -19.48 -14.86
C THR A 689 -9.95 -17.99 -15.05
N PRO A 690 -8.66 -17.62 -15.06
CA PRO A 690 -8.25 -16.21 -15.16
C PRO A 690 -8.68 -15.60 -16.49
N ARG A 691 -8.95 -14.30 -16.49
CA ARG A 691 -8.96 -13.51 -17.72
C ARG A 691 -7.50 -13.30 -18.15
N ALA A 692 -7.06 -13.99 -19.18
CA ALA A 692 -5.75 -13.79 -19.77
C ALA A 692 -5.73 -12.56 -20.69
N LEU A 693 -4.66 -11.75 -20.60
CA LEU A 693 -4.25 -10.80 -21.62
C LEU A 693 -2.89 -11.20 -22.18
N ALA A 694 -2.72 -11.08 -23.50
CA ALA A 694 -1.42 -11.19 -24.12
C ALA A 694 -0.52 -10.04 -23.64
N ARG A 695 0.55 -10.39 -22.94
CA ARG A 695 1.65 -9.49 -22.55
C ARG A 695 2.87 -9.79 -23.40
N HIS A 696 3.62 -8.74 -23.73
CA HIS A 696 4.87 -8.84 -24.49
C HIS A 696 5.99 -8.16 -23.70
N TRP A 697 7.23 -8.59 -23.86
CA TRP A 697 8.39 -7.90 -23.29
C TRP A 697 9.62 -8.03 -24.18
N LEU A 698 10.51 -7.05 -24.04
CA LEU A 698 11.86 -7.09 -24.57
C LEU A 698 12.80 -7.59 -23.47
N GLU A 699 13.71 -8.50 -23.79
CA GLU A 699 14.75 -9.01 -22.89
C GLU A 699 16.13 -8.79 -23.53
N VAL A 700 17.04 -8.13 -22.82
CA VAL A 700 18.41 -7.79 -23.26
C VAL A 700 19.43 -8.21 -22.22
N GLU A 701 20.62 -8.62 -22.66
CA GLU A 701 21.67 -9.15 -21.79
C GLU A 701 22.97 -8.35 -21.99
N ALA A 702 23.28 -7.45 -21.05
CA ALA A 702 24.52 -6.67 -21.03
C ALA A 702 24.74 -5.99 -19.66
N ALA A 703 26.00 -5.65 -19.35
CA ALA A 703 26.32 -4.81 -18.19
C ALA A 703 25.92 -3.34 -18.40
N ARG A 704 26.01 -2.85 -19.65
CA ARG A 704 25.62 -1.50 -20.04
C ARG A 704 24.78 -1.55 -21.30
N GLY A 705 23.77 -0.69 -21.38
CA GLY A 705 23.00 -0.54 -22.60
C GLY A 705 21.89 0.48 -22.52
N CYS A 706 21.14 0.55 -23.62
CA CYS A 706 19.95 1.37 -23.73
C CYS A 706 18.85 0.68 -24.57
N ILE A 707 17.59 0.90 -24.17
CA ILE A 707 16.39 0.69 -24.98
C ILE A 707 15.82 2.06 -25.34
N VAL A 708 15.59 2.32 -26.62
CA VAL A 708 14.94 3.54 -27.13
C VAL A 708 13.60 3.16 -27.75
N GLY A 709 12.50 3.66 -27.18
CA GLY A 709 11.15 3.55 -27.71
C GLY A 709 10.67 4.87 -28.32
N VAL A 710 9.82 4.79 -29.35
CA VAL A 710 9.00 5.91 -29.82
C VAL A 710 7.56 5.44 -29.87
N TRP A 711 6.65 6.17 -29.22
CA TRP A 711 5.20 5.91 -29.28
C TRP A 711 4.52 7.06 -30.02
N ALA A 712 3.59 6.74 -30.92
CA ALA A 712 2.77 7.70 -31.63
C ALA A 712 1.29 7.32 -31.56
N TRP A 713 0.42 8.30 -31.31
CA TRP A 713 -1.02 8.10 -31.17
C TRP A 713 -1.81 8.80 -32.29
N ALA A 714 -3.06 8.38 -32.48
CA ALA A 714 -3.98 9.09 -33.35
C ALA A 714 -4.48 10.39 -32.66
N ALA A 715 -4.68 11.45 -33.47
CA ALA A 715 -5.32 12.68 -33.00
C ALA A 715 -6.81 12.45 -32.73
N ASP A 716 -7.51 11.80 -33.68
CA ASP A 716 -8.94 11.53 -33.64
C ASP A 716 -9.24 10.04 -33.90
N GLY A 717 -9.83 9.36 -32.91
CA GLY A 717 -10.38 8.02 -33.06
C GLY A 717 -9.36 6.87 -33.18
N PRO A 718 -9.82 5.65 -33.53
CA PRO A 718 -8.95 4.48 -33.70
C PRO A 718 -8.01 4.64 -34.90
N VAL A 719 -6.82 4.04 -34.82
CA VAL A 719 -5.72 4.16 -35.82
C VAL A 719 -6.14 3.71 -37.24
N ALA A 720 -7.22 2.92 -37.36
CA ALA A 720 -7.80 2.52 -38.64
C ALA A 720 -8.53 3.65 -39.41
N ALA A 721 -8.90 4.75 -38.74
CA ALA A 721 -9.72 5.83 -39.32
C ALA A 721 -8.94 7.14 -39.57
N SER A 722 -7.80 7.33 -38.91
CA SER A 722 -6.90 8.46 -39.13
C SER A 722 -5.45 7.95 -39.08
N PRO A 723 -4.65 8.12 -40.15
CA PRO A 723 -3.26 7.64 -40.15
C PRO A 723 -2.49 8.35 -39.03
N ALA A 724 -1.67 7.58 -38.30
CA ALA A 724 -0.85 8.13 -37.22
C ALA A 724 -0.04 9.33 -37.72
N HIS A 725 0.03 10.40 -36.91
CA HIS A 725 0.77 11.61 -37.25
C HIS A 725 2.23 11.30 -37.64
N VAL A 726 2.82 10.28 -37.01
CA VAL A 726 4.12 9.70 -37.34
C VAL A 726 3.97 8.63 -38.43
N THR A 727 4.64 8.86 -39.57
CA THR A 727 4.67 7.95 -40.72
C THR A 727 5.81 6.94 -40.63
N ALA A 728 6.97 7.35 -40.12
CA ALA A 728 8.15 6.52 -39.94
C ALA A 728 9.01 6.98 -38.75
N VAL A 729 9.78 6.05 -38.18
CA VAL A 729 10.80 6.33 -37.18
C VAL A 729 12.11 5.67 -37.61
N ARG A 730 13.21 6.40 -37.51
CA ARG A 730 14.56 5.90 -37.75
C ARG A 730 15.41 6.10 -36.50
N PHE A 731 16.10 5.05 -36.07
CA PHE A 731 17.03 5.10 -34.95
C PHE A 731 18.47 5.09 -35.52
N PRO A 732 19.25 6.18 -35.39
CA PRO A 732 20.67 6.16 -35.69
C PRO A 732 21.41 5.14 -34.80
N ARG A 733 22.62 4.71 -35.19
CA ARG A 733 23.45 3.88 -34.31
C ARG A 733 23.92 4.72 -33.11
N PHE A 734 23.47 4.38 -31.92
CA PHE A 734 23.95 4.91 -30.64
C PHE A 734 24.97 3.96 -29.99
N ASP A 735 25.83 4.50 -29.13
CA ASP A 735 26.83 3.73 -28.40
C ASP A 735 26.19 3.08 -27.15
N PRO A 736 26.28 1.75 -26.95
CA PRO A 736 25.76 1.09 -25.76
C PRO A 736 26.33 1.62 -24.44
N ALA A 737 27.51 2.23 -24.46
CA ALA A 737 28.18 2.71 -23.25
C ALA A 737 27.75 4.11 -22.81
N HIS A 738 27.24 4.96 -23.72
CA HIS A 738 26.92 6.37 -23.42
C HIS A 738 25.88 6.97 -24.39
N ILE A 739 24.71 7.39 -23.88
CA ILE A 739 23.90 8.44 -24.51
C ILE A 739 24.30 9.78 -23.85
N GLY A 740 25.35 10.38 -24.41
CA GLY A 740 26.00 11.57 -23.88
C GLY A 740 25.86 12.81 -24.77
N PRO A 741 26.17 13.99 -24.21
CA PRO A 741 25.99 15.30 -24.87
C PRO A 741 26.85 15.50 -26.13
N ASP A 742 27.97 14.78 -26.24
CA ASP A 742 28.93 14.89 -27.34
C ASP A 742 28.51 14.15 -28.64
N ARG A 743 27.38 13.42 -28.69
CA ARG A 743 27.05 12.52 -29.81
C ARG A 743 25.59 12.53 -30.30
N ALA A 744 25.34 11.69 -31.32
CA ALA A 744 24.28 11.78 -32.31
C ALA A 744 22.85 11.55 -31.78
N ASP A 745 21.87 11.93 -32.61
CA ASP A 745 20.44 11.78 -32.34
C ASP A 745 20.06 10.32 -32.02
N VAL A 746 19.20 10.12 -31.01
CA VAL A 746 18.71 8.79 -30.61
C VAL A 746 17.52 8.33 -31.47
N ALA A 747 16.74 9.27 -31.99
CA ALA A 747 15.58 9.02 -32.83
C ALA A 747 15.32 10.17 -33.83
N HIS A 748 14.98 9.80 -35.06
CA HIS A 748 14.41 10.65 -36.10
C HIS A 748 12.95 10.25 -36.31
N VAL A 749 12.03 11.12 -35.91
CA VAL A 749 10.58 10.91 -36.05
C VAL A 749 10.09 11.68 -37.27
N HIS A 750 9.52 10.98 -38.25
CA HIS A 750 8.98 11.55 -39.49
C HIS A 750 7.47 11.64 -39.40
N THR A 751 6.91 12.82 -39.67
CA THR A 751 5.46 13.08 -39.59
C THR A 751 4.82 13.25 -40.96
N ALA A 752 3.48 13.13 -41.02
CA ALA A 752 2.71 13.11 -42.27
C ALA A 752 2.74 14.42 -43.06
N ASP A 753 3.02 15.55 -42.40
CA ASP A 753 3.25 16.87 -42.99
C ASP A 753 4.64 17.00 -43.66
N GLY A 754 5.52 16.02 -43.47
CA GLY A 754 6.91 16.01 -43.96
C GLY A 754 7.91 16.66 -42.99
N THR A 755 7.52 16.95 -41.75
CA THR A 755 8.45 17.38 -40.70
C THR A 755 9.26 16.19 -40.18
N ILE A 756 10.53 16.45 -39.85
CA ILE A 756 11.44 15.50 -39.23
C ILE A 756 11.87 16.09 -37.88
N SER A 757 11.66 15.32 -36.82
CA SER A 757 12.07 15.66 -35.45
C SER A 757 13.24 14.77 -35.03
N ALA A 758 14.41 15.37 -34.85
CA ALA A 758 15.65 14.71 -34.44
C ALA A 758 15.91 14.98 -32.95
N HIS A 759 15.93 13.90 -32.15
CA HIS A 759 15.99 13.99 -30.69
C HIS A 759 17.37 13.62 -30.17
N ARG A 760 17.97 14.44 -29.30
CA ARG A 760 19.28 14.17 -28.69
C ARG A 760 19.39 14.74 -27.27
N ALA A 761 20.19 14.08 -26.43
CA ALA A 761 20.65 14.64 -25.17
C ALA A 761 21.66 15.79 -25.41
N THR A 762 21.76 16.72 -24.47
CA THR A 762 22.76 17.81 -24.45
C THR A 762 23.34 17.96 -23.04
N ASP A 763 24.42 18.75 -22.88
CA ASP A 763 25.05 18.95 -21.55
C ASP A 763 24.07 19.50 -20.52
N THR A 764 23.10 20.28 -20.99
CA THR A 764 22.16 21.06 -20.19
C THR A 764 20.72 20.56 -20.27
N GLY A 765 20.44 19.47 -20.99
CA GLY A 765 19.08 18.94 -21.13
C GLY A 765 18.84 18.07 -22.36
N TRP A 766 17.82 18.42 -23.15
CA TRP A 766 17.40 17.68 -24.35
C TRP A 766 17.12 18.64 -25.50
N GLN A 767 17.61 18.32 -26.70
CA GLN A 767 17.32 19.09 -27.90
C GLN A 767 16.48 18.28 -28.89
N ILE A 768 15.48 18.96 -29.47
CA ILE A 768 14.61 18.48 -30.53
C ILE A 768 14.87 19.34 -31.77
N GLY A 769 15.70 18.86 -32.70
CA GLY A 769 15.96 19.51 -33.98
C GLY A 769 14.84 19.25 -34.98
N LEU A 770 14.14 20.30 -35.40
CA LEU A 770 13.02 20.22 -36.34
C LEU A 770 13.46 20.64 -37.75
N THR A 771 13.15 19.82 -38.75
CA THR A 771 13.36 20.13 -40.17
C THR A 771 12.06 19.94 -40.96
N ALA A 772 11.56 21.02 -41.56
CA ALA A 772 10.37 21.00 -42.42
C ALA A 772 10.73 21.58 -43.80
N ARG A 773 10.89 20.71 -44.80
CA ARG A 773 11.42 21.04 -46.15
C ARG A 773 12.80 21.72 -46.09
N HIS A 774 12.85 23.05 -46.13
CA HIS A 774 14.06 23.86 -46.04
C HIS A 774 14.17 24.66 -44.73
N ALA A 775 13.09 24.74 -43.95
CA ALA A 775 13.10 25.38 -42.65
C ALA A 775 13.76 24.47 -41.60
N ARG A 776 14.53 25.06 -40.70
CA ARG A 776 15.16 24.39 -39.56
C ARG A 776 14.91 25.21 -38.29
N SER A 777 14.59 24.55 -37.20
CA SER A 777 14.49 25.13 -35.87
C SER A 777 14.92 24.08 -34.82
N SER A 778 15.07 24.49 -33.56
CA SER A 778 15.21 23.58 -32.42
C SER A 778 14.19 23.94 -31.35
N ILE A 779 13.79 22.93 -30.58
CA ILE A 779 13.28 23.13 -29.22
C ILE A 779 14.34 22.58 -28.29
N ASP A 780 14.94 23.47 -27.52
CA ASP A 780 15.81 23.11 -26.41
C ASP A 780 14.94 23.01 -25.15
N LEU A 781 15.05 21.89 -24.44
CA LEU A 781 14.44 21.65 -23.14
C LEU A 781 15.57 21.62 -22.12
N ASP A 782 15.52 22.52 -21.16
CA ASP A 782 16.60 22.71 -20.21
C ASP A 782 16.37 21.81 -18.98
N VAL A 783 17.46 21.45 -18.29
CA VAL A 783 17.40 21.04 -16.89
C VAL A 783 17.05 22.30 -16.10
N LEU A 784 15.76 22.51 -15.85
CA LEU A 784 15.35 23.31 -14.71
C LEU A 784 15.95 22.62 -13.47
N PRO A 785 16.80 23.31 -12.68
CA PRO A 785 17.27 22.73 -11.43
C PRO A 785 16.03 22.45 -10.58
N PRO A 786 15.88 21.24 -9.99
CA PRO A 786 14.82 21.02 -9.04
C PRO A 786 14.93 22.11 -7.98
N ALA A 787 13.82 22.81 -7.73
CA ALA A 787 13.76 23.70 -6.58
C ALA A 787 14.16 22.87 -5.36
N GLN A 788 15.28 23.21 -4.74
CA GLN A 788 15.77 22.54 -3.55
C GLN A 788 14.87 22.90 -2.36
N GLY A 789 13.64 22.39 -2.37
CA GLY A 789 13.11 21.81 -1.15
C GLY A 789 14.19 20.86 -0.67
N ARG A 790 14.77 21.16 0.50
CA ARG A 790 15.77 20.28 1.11
C ARG A 790 15.16 18.90 1.18
N ALA A 791 15.66 17.96 0.37
CA ALA A 791 15.63 16.57 0.76
C ALA A 791 16.27 16.56 2.15
N GLY A 792 15.45 16.36 3.16
CA GLY A 792 15.92 16.31 4.53
C GLY A 792 16.89 15.15 4.62
N GLN A 793 18.19 15.44 4.65
CA GLN A 793 19.15 14.62 5.37
C GLN A 793 18.83 14.73 6.86
N GLY A 794 17.65 14.21 7.24
CA GLY A 794 17.55 13.52 8.50
C GLY A 794 18.50 12.33 8.42
N PRO A 795 19.18 11.96 9.51
CA PRO A 795 19.90 10.70 9.53
C PRO A 795 18.92 9.56 9.26
N ASP A 796 19.42 8.43 8.75
CA ASP A 796 18.68 7.18 8.72
C ASP A 796 18.24 6.85 10.16
N LEU A 797 16.98 7.18 10.45
CA LEU A 797 16.26 6.70 11.60
C LEU A 797 15.37 5.59 11.08
N GLU A 798 15.81 4.36 11.33
CA GLU A 798 14.95 3.19 11.37
C GLU A 798 13.63 3.57 12.06
N GLU A 799 12.47 3.20 11.49
CA GLU A 799 11.17 3.45 12.13
C GLU A 799 11.04 2.62 13.42
N GLY A 800 11.57 3.17 14.50
CA GLY A 800 11.47 2.64 15.85
C GLY A 800 10.03 2.72 16.35
N PHE A 801 9.32 1.59 16.26
CA PHE A 801 8.11 1.35 17.04
C PHE A 801 8.50 1.27 18.53
N GLY A 802 8.31 2.36 19.27
CA GLY A 802 8.46 2.38 20.73
C GLY A 802 7.23 1.79 21.43
N SER A 803 7.34 0.90 22.43
CA SER A 803 8.55 0.26 22.95
C SER A 803 8.22 -0.97 23.82
N ALA A 804 8.87 -2.12 23.57
CA ALA A 804 9.26 -3.08 24.61
C ALA A 804 10.30 -4.09 24.07
N LEU A 805 11.52 -4.06 24.65
CA LEU A 805 12.57 -5.10 24.62
C LEU A 805 13.14 -5.57 23.25
N THR A 806 14.31 -5.00 22.96
CA THR A 806 15.32 -5.29 21.92
C THR A 806 15.43 -6.72 21.33
N PRO A 807 15.41 -6.85 19.98
CA PRO A 807 16.05 -7.94 19.23
C PRO A 807 17.60 -7.91 19.32
N GLY A 808 18.17 -6.74 19.63
CA GLY A 808 19.62 -6.52 19.73
C GLY A 808 20.37 -7.43 20.71
N ALA A 809 19.70 -8.17 21.61
CA ALA A 809 20.36 -9.11 22.52
C ALA A 809 20.99 -10.33 21.81
N ILE A 810 20.51 -10.67 20.59
CA ILE A 810 21.05 -11.75 19.74
C ILE A 810 21.92 -11.15 18.62
N ALA A 811 21.44 -10.12 17.92
CA ALA A 811 22.18 -9.50 16.82
C ALA A 811 23.45 -8.74 17.26
N ALA A 812 23.48 -8.14 18.46
CA ALA A 812 24.69 -7.46 18.98
C ALA A 812 25.76 -8.43 19.51
N ARG A 813 25.65 -9.74 19.24
CA ARG A 813 26.64 -10.76 19.65
C ARG A 813 27.57 -11.21 18.52
N GLY A 814 27.59 -10.49 17.38
CA GLY A 814 28.40 -10.86 16.22
C GLY A 814 27.97 -12.22 15.64
N ALA A 815 28.87 -12.88 14.90
CA ALA A 815 28.57 -14.15 14.28
C ALA A 815 28.44 -15.30 15.31
N LEU A 816 27.33 -16.04 15.23
CA LEU A 816 27.00 -17.17 16.09
C LEU A 816 27.77 -18.41 15.64
N ALA A 817 28.75 -18.85 16.42
CA ALA A 817 29.46 -20.11 16.18
C ALA A 817 28.50 -21.32 16.19
N VAL A 818 28.53 -22.09 15.09
CA VAL A 818 27.82 -23.36 14.90
C VAL A 818 28.81 -24.51 15.16
N PRO A 819 28.71 -25.18 16.33
CA PRO A 819 29.73 -26.11 16.77
C PRO A 819 29.62 -27.47 16.08
N ARG A 820 30.76 -28.14 15.91
CA ARG A 820 30.82 -29.51 15.41
C ARG A 820 30.58 -30.52 16.54
N VAL A 821 29.51 -31.30 16.42
CA VAL A 821 29.11 -32.28 17.45
C VAL A 821 29.52 -33.71 17.10
N SER A 822 30.00 -34.45 18.10
CA SER A 822 30.27 -35.88 18.02
C SER A 822 28.95 -36.67 18.14
N SER A 823 28.36 -37.01 17.00
CA SER A 823 27.19 -37.89 16.89
C SER A 823 27.59 -39.37 16.97
N PRO A 824 26.78 -40.26 17.60
CA PRO A 824 27.00 -41.71 17.52
C PRO A 824 26.78 -42.28 16.11
N THR A 825 26.19 -41.49 15.20
CA THR A 825 25.97 -41.81 13.79
C THR A 825 26.84 -40.89 12.91
N VAL A 826 27.64 -41.46 12.00
CA VAL A 826 28.60 -40.72 11.13
C VAL A 826 27.92 -39.76 10.12
N GLY A 827 26.64 -39.99 9.84
CA GLY A 827 25.80 -39.15 8.96
C GLY A 827 24.85 -38.23 9.73
N ILE A 828 23.59 -38.20 9.30
CA ILE A 828 22.51 -37.43 9.93
C ILE A 828 22.15 -38.09 11.29
N PRO A 829 22.15 -37.35 12.42
CA PRO A 829 21.72 -37.89 13.72
C PRO A 829 20.24 -38.27 13.71
N ARG A 830 19.84 -39.30 14.46
CA ARG A 830 18.41 -39.62 14.64
C ARG A 830 17.75 -38.52 15.48
N LEU A 831 16.44 -38.34 15.32
CA LEU A 831 15.68 -37.34 16.07
C LEU A 831 15.79 -37.50 17.60
N THR A 832 16.00 -38.73 18.06
CA THR A 832 16.18 -39.12 19.47
C THR A 832 17.61 -38.97 19.98
N ASP A 833 18.60 -38.83 19.10
CA ASP A 833 20.01 -38.79 19.49
C ASP A 833 20.33 -37.45 20.19
N PRO A 834 21.03 -37.45 21.35
CA PRO A 834 21.42 -36.23 22.03
C PRO A 834 22.54 -35.53 21.25
N MET A 835 22.31 -34.28 20.85
CA MET A 835 23.31 -33.44 20.17
C MET A 835 24.13 -32.66 21.22
N LEU A 836 24.92 -33.38 22.03
CA LEU A 836 25.77 -32.76 23.05
C LEU A 836 26.77 -31.79 22.41
N GLY A 837 26.84 -30.57 22.95
CA GLY A 837 27.65 -29.48 22.40
C GLY A 837 26.96 -28.64 21.31
N ALA A 838 25.77 -29.01 20.83
CA ALA A 838 25.03 -28.20 19.85
C ALA A 838 24.63 -26.83 20.42
N ARG A 839 24.51 -25.83 19.54
CA ARG A 839 24.10 -24.48 19.94
C ARG A 839 22.59 -24.41 20.11
N LEU A 840 22.15 -24.33 21.36
CA LEU A 840 20.75 -24.13 21.73
C LEU A 840 20.39 -22.63 21.71
N LEU A 841 19.25 -22.31 21.11
CA LEU A 841 18.61 -21.01 21.06
C LEU A 841 17.14 -21.18 21.49
N GLU A 842 16.62 -20.31 22.35
CA GLU A 842 15.24 -20.38 22.84
C GLU A 842 14.41 -19.22 22.30
N LEU A 843 13.23 -19.52 21.77
CA LEU A 843 12.25 -18.57 21.25
C LEU A 843 11.04 -18.50 22.19
N GLY A 844 10.58 -17.29 22.47
CA GLY A 844 9.39 -16.99 23.29
C GLY A 844 8.76 -15.67 22.85
N GLU A 845 8.23 -14.88 23.80
CA GLU A 845 7.50 -13.63 23.52
C GLU A 845 8.22 -12.69 22.55
N SER A 846 9.51 -12.41 22.76
CA SER A 846 10.31 -11.53 21.90
C SER A 846 10.62 -12.10 20.50
N ALA A 847 10.29 -13.37 20.25
CA ALA A 847 10.39 -14.04 18.96
C ALA A 847 9.02 -14.22 18.29
N TYR A 848 7.91 -13.95 18.99
CA TYR A 848 6.55 -14.17 18.51
C TYR A 848 6.04 -13.00 17.65
N ARG A 849 5.56 -13.31 16.46
CA ARG A 849 4.87 -12.40 15.54
C ARG A 849 3.38 -12.78 15.51
N GLN A 850 2.53 -11.86 15.94
CA GLN A 850 1.10 -12.08 16.13
C GLN A 850 0.35 -12.11 14.79
N THR A 851 -0.52 -13.10 14.56
CA THR A 851 -1.50 -13.07 13.44
C THR A 851 -2.91 -12.72 13.89
N GLU A 852 -3.28 -13.03 15.14
CA GLU A 852 -4.60 -12.70 15.69
C GLU A 852 -4.52 -12.39 17.19
N GLN A 853 -3.97 -13.29 18.00
CA GLN A 853 -3.96 -13.20 19.47
C GLN A 853 -2.61 -12.68 20.01
N PRO A 854 -2.60 -11.81 21.04
CA PRO A 854 -1.39 -11.52 21.79
C PRO A 854 -0.72 -12.79 22.33
N TRP A 855 0.60 -12.77 22.57
CA TRP A 855 1.37 -13.96 22.95
C TRP A 855 0.78 -14.73 24.13
N HIS A 856 0.24 -14.05 25.15
CA HIS A 856 -0.39 -14.70 26.31
C HIS A 856 -1.72 -15.39 25.95
N ASP A 857 -2.57 -14.76 25.14
CA ASP A 857 -3.84 -15.31 24.66
C ASP A 857 -3.63 -16.47 23.68
N ALA A 858 -2.50 -16.48 22.96
CA ALA A 858 -2.05 -17.58 22.11
C ALA A 858 -1.44 -18.77 22.91
N HIS A 859 -1.64 -18.81 24.24
CA HIS A 859 -1.07 -19.82 25.14
C HIS A 859 0.47 -19.79 25.30
N ALA A 860 1.07 -18.61 25.11
CA ALA A 860 2.49 -18.34 25.35
C ALA A 860 3.46 -19.29 24.60
N PRO A 861 3.36 -19.40 23.26
CA PRO A 861 4.10 -20.35 22.43
C PRO A 861 5.63 -20.18 22.58
N ARG A 862 6.34 -21.32 22.56
CA ARG A 862 7.80 -21.38 22.73
C ARG A 862 8.42 -22.44 21.82
N ALA A 863 9.65 -22.19 21.40
CA ALA A 863 10.43 -23.17 20.65
C ALA A 863 11.91 -23.20 21.07
N GLN A 864 12.55 -24.32 20.82
CA GLN A 864 13.99 -24.50 20.96
C GLN A 864 14.57 -24.83 19.58
N ILE A 865 15.59 -24.08 19.15
CA ILE A 865 16.37 -24.33 17.94
C ILE A 865 17.75 -24.82 18.37
N LEU A 866 18.15 -25.99 17.86
CA LEU A 866 19.49 -26.55 18.00
C LEU A 866 20.20 -26.47 16.65
N LEU A 867 21.36 -25.81 16.62
CA LEU A 867 22.25 -25.70 15.46
C LEU A 867 23.55 -26.47 15.72
N ALA A 868 23.97 -27.32 14.79
CA ALA A 868 25.28 -27.97 14.82
C ALA A 868 25.74 -28.44 13.44
N THR A 869 27.02 -28.76 13.31
CA THR A 869 27.55 -29.56 12.20
C THR A 869 27.94 -30.96 12.67
N THR A 870 27.80 -31.96 11.79
CA THR A 870 28.47 -33.26 11.93
C THR A 870 29.74 -33.27 11.08
N GLN A 871 30.36 -34.43 10.84
CA GLN A 871 31.43 -34.55 9.84
C GLN A 871 30.95 -34.28 8.40
N THR A 872 29.65 -34.44 8.13
CA THR A 872 29.12 -34.49 6.76
C THR A 872 27.89 -33.62 6.54
N HIS A 873 27.26 -33.08 7.59
CA HIS A 873 25.99 -32.35 7.48
C HIS A 873 25.93 -31.10 8.37
N PHE A 874 25.25 -30.05 7.91
CA PHE A 874 24.70 -29.01 8.77
C PHE A 874 23.29 -29.44 9.23
N VAL A 875 23.02 -29.35 10.53
CA VAL A 875 21.78 -29.85 11.15
C VAL A 875 21.10 -28.76 11.96
N VAL A 876 19.83 -28.52 11.64
CA VAL A 876 18.91 -27.65 12.36
C VAL A 876 17.81 -28.53 12.96
N ARG A 877 17.67 -28.53 14.28
CA ARG A 877 16.60 -29.26 14.97
C ARG A 877 15.72 -28.28 15.73
N VAL A 878 14.44 -28.23 15.36
CA VAL A 878 13.41 -27.40 15.97
C VAL A 878 12.53 -28.25 16.86
N ARG A 879 12.33 -27.83 18.11
CA ARG A 879 11.36 -28.41 19.05
C ARG A 879 10.36 -27.33 19.44
N MET A 880 9.11 -27.49 19.02
CA MET A 880 8.00 -26.59 19.33
C MET A 880 7.24 -27.09 20.56
N HIS A 881 6.84 -26.17 21.44
CA HIS A 881 5.99 -26.43 22.59
C HIS A 881 4.72 -25.59 22.51
N MET A 882 3.57 -26.25 22.60
CA MET A 882 2.22 -25.67 22.41
C MET A 882 1.28 -25.94 23.60
N GLY A 883 1.82 -26.38 24.74
CA GLY A 883 1.02 -26.80 25.90
C GLY A 883 0.01 -27.88 25.52
N ASP A 884 -1.26 -27.68 25.89
CA ASP A 884 -2.37 -28.58 25.58
C ASP A 884 -3.01 -28.33 24.19
N THR A 885 -2.48 -27.38 23.41
CA THR A 885 -3.04 -27.01 22.10
C THR A 885 -2.60 -28.01 21.02
N ALA A 886 -3.57 -28.67 20.38
CA ALA A 886 -3.30 -29.67 19.35
C ALA A 886 -2.83 -29.01 18.03
N ALA A 887 -1.62 -29.37 17.58
CA ALA A 887 -1.04 -28.87 16.35
C ALA A 887 -1.73 -29.41 15.09
N LEU A 888 -1.95 -28.52 14.11
CA LEU A 888 -2.43 -28.83 12.76
C LEU A 888 -1.23 -29.09 11.83
N PHE A 889 -1.30 -30.17 11.04
CA PHE A 889 -0.28 -30.63 10.10
C PHE A 889 -0.94 -31.01 8.75
N GLY A 890 -0.17 -31.20 7.68
CA GLY A 890 -0.72 -31.71 6.40
C GLY A 890 -1.22 -33.16 6.51
N THR A 891 -2.12 -33.60 5.60
CA THR A 891 -2.75 -34.94 5.71
C THR A 891 -2.09 -36.04 4.86
N GLY A 892 -1.32 -35.69 3.83
CA GLY A 892 -0.29 -36.59 3.29
C GLY A 892 -0.39 -36.99 1.81
N ALA A 893 -1.46 -36.64 1.11
CA ALA A 893 -1.48 -36.67 -0.36
C ALA A 893 -0.81 -35.40 -0.94
N GLU A 894 -0.31 -35.48 -2.18
CA GLU A 894 0.47 -34.40 -2.80
C GLU A 894 -0.33 -33.10 -3.00
N ASP A 895 -1.67 -33.18 -3.04
CA ASP A 895 -2.60 -32.05 -3.16
C ASP A 895 -3.36 -31.72 -1.85
N GLU A 896 -3.12 -32.42 -0.73
CA GLU A 896 -3.90 -32.25 0.51
C GLU A 896 -3.17 -31.42 1.59
N ILE A 897 -2.92 -30.16 1.30
CA ILE A 897 -2.93 -29.13 2.36
C ILE A 897 -4.08 -28.20 2.00
N PRO A 898 -5.18 -28.17 2.78
CA PRO A 898 -6.36 -27.39 2.44
C PRO A 898 -6.00 -25.91 2.23
N ASP A 899 -6.28 -25.42 1.02
CA ASP A 899 -6.17 -24.00 0.70
C ASP A 899 -7.03 -23.19 1.68
N ASN A 900 -6.43 -22.19 2.33
CA ASN A 900 -7.13 -21.39 3.33
C ASN A 900 -7.93 -20.26 2.63
N PRO A 901 -9.27 -20.32 2.60
CA PRO A 901 -10.09 -19.29 1.96
C PRO A 901 -10.02 -17.92 2.68
N LEU A 902 -9.27 -17.82 3.79
CA LEU A 902 -9.08 -16.59 4.54
C LEU A 902 -7.79 -15.82 4.16
N ASP A 903 -6.96 -16.37 3.27
CA ASP A 903 -5.59 -15.90 3.05
C ASP A 903 -5.14 -15.93 1.57
N ASN A 904 -4.03 -15.27 1.23
CA ASN A 904 -3.37 -15.29 -0.09
C ASN A 904 -1.98 -15.94 -0.09
N GLU A 905 -1.52 -16.41 1.08
CA GLU A 905 -0.30 -17.21 1.28
C GLU A 905 -0.40 -18.61 0.65
N ARG A 906 0.73 -19.33 0.55
CA ARG A 906 0.74 -20.75 0.14
C ARG A 906 0.00 -21.62 1.17
N ALA A 907 -0.67 -22.68 0.72
CA ALA A 907 -1.37 -23.62 1.60
C ALA A 907 -0.45 -24.18 2.71
N ASP A 908 0.78 -24.56 2.34
CA ASP A 908 1.85 -25.04 3.23
C ASP A 908 2.14 -24.13 4.44
N VAL A 909 1.85 -22.83 4.36
CA VAL A 909 2.09 -21.87 5.45
C VAL A 909 0.96 -21.86 6.50
N ASN A 910 -0.21 -22.40 6.15
CA ASN A 910 -1.40 -22.43 6.99
C ASN A 910 -1.44 -23.64 7.95
N VAL A 911 -0.36 -24.42 8.01
CA VAL A 911 -0.17 -25.55 8.92
C VAL A 911 1.13 -25.40 9.72
N SER A 912 1.32 -26.20 10.76
CA SER A 912 2.55 -26.17 11.55
C SER A 912 3.73 -26.62 10.69
N GLY A 913 4.85 -25.90 10.77
CA GLY A 913 6.01 -26.16 9.91
C GLY A 913 7.17 -25.22 10.18
N VAL A 914 8.26 -25.37 9.43
CA VAL A 914 9.48 -24.57 9.58
C VAL A 914 9.95 -24.05 8.24
N GLN A 915 10.12 -22.74 8.15
CA GLN A 915 10.77 -22.04 7.05
C GLN A 915 12.25 -21.85 7.37
N TRP A 916 13.11 -21.90 6.37
CA TRP A 916 14.53 -21.52 6.49
C TRP A 916 14.93 -20.60 5.34
N TYR A 917 15.87 -19.70 5.63
CA TYR A 917 16.44 -18.77 4.65
C TYR A 917 17.94 -18.59 4.90
N VAL A 918 18.71 -18.50 3.82
CA VAL A 918 20.17 -18.33 3.85
C VAL A 918 20.60 -17.25 2.86
N THR A 919 21.43 -16.32 3.33
CA THR A 919 22.10 -15.31 2.50
C THR A 919 23.60 -15.31 2.73
N ALA A 920 24.39 -15.22 1.66
CA ALA A 920 25.85 -15.06 1.70
C ALA A 920 26.29 -13.61 1.43
N ASP A 921 25.45 -12.81 0.76
CA ASP A 921 25.74 -11.43 0.35
C ASP A 921 24.98 -10.37 1.17
N GLY A 922 23.96 -10.77 1.94
CA GLY A 922 23.03 -9.86 2.63
C GLY A 922 22.07 -9.11 1.70
N GLY A 923 22.15 -9.34 0.39
CA GLY A 923 21.36 -8.66 -0.64
C GLY A 923 20.24 -9.52 -1.21
N THR A 924 20.41 -10.84 -1.26
CA THR A 924 19.42 -11.80 -1.74
C THR A 924 19.41 -13.10 -0.93
N TRP A 925 18.29 -13.83 -0.96
CA TRP A 925 18.25 -15.21 -0.50
C TRP A 925 18.79 -16.14 -1.60
N GLN A 926 19.84 -16.91 -1.31
CA GLN A 926 20.37 -17.92 -2.24
C GLN A 926 19.75 -19.31 -2.00
N ASP A 927 19.50 -19.69 -0.74
CA ASP A 927 18.81 -20.94 -0.38
C ASP A 927 17.67 -20.65 0.60
N ALA A 928 16.44 -21.04 0.26
CA ALA A 928 15.28 -20.89 1.13
C ALA A 928 14.21 -21.96 0.83
N GLY A 929 13.42 -22.30 1.85
CA GLY A 929 12.35 -23.27 1.72
C GLY A 929 11.44 -23.39 2.94
N LEU A 930 10.40 -24.20 2.80
CA LEU A 930 9.40 -24.49 3.82
C LEU A 930 9.23 -26.01 3.98
N VAL A 931 9.40 -26.50 5.21
CA VAL A 931 9.17 -27.90 5.59
C VAL A 931 7.86 -28.02 6.37
N VAL A 932 6.95 -28.85 5.85
CA VAL A 932 5.67 -29.17 6.50
C VAL A 932 5.67 -30.65 6.90
N PRO A 933 5.56 -30.97 8.21
CA PRO A 933 5.25 -32.32 8.67
C PRO A 933 3.90 -32.83 8.14
N LEU A 934 3.87 -34.08 7.67
CA LEU A 934 2.66 -34.74 7.18
C LEU A 934 2.20 -35.80 8.19
N SER A 935 0.90 -35.87 8.46
CA SER A 935 0.26 -36.83 9.39
C SER A 935 0.16 -38.25 8.81
N THR A 936 1.22 -38.71 8.15
CA THR A 936 1.31 -40.02 7.50
C THR A 936 1.98 -41.06 8.42
N PRO A 937 1.65 -42.36 8.30
CA PRO A 937 2.24 -43.40 9.15
C PRO A 937 3.77 -43.56 9.03
N ASP A 938 4.34 -43.08 7.94
CA ASP A 938 5.78 -43.10 7.62
C ASP A 938 6.54 -41.84 8.07
N GLY A 939 5.87 -40.85 8.68
CA GLY A 939 6.52 -39.68 9.25
C GLY A 939 7.20 -38.76 8.23
N ARG A 940 6.68 -38.67 7.01
CA ARG A 940 7.22 -37.81 5.94
C ARG A 940 7.03 -36.32 6.23
N CYS A 941 7.81 -35.50 5.54
CA CYS A 941 7.58 -34.06 5.40
C CYS A 941 7.43 -33.70 3.92
N ARG A 942 6.63 -32.68 3.62
CA ARG A 942 6.66 -31.94 2.34
C ARG A 942 7.75 -30.87 2.44
N VAL A 943 8.54 -30.71 1.38
CA VAL A 943 9.56 -29.66 1.28
C VAL A 943 9.27 -28.82 0.05
N THR A 944 8.97 -27.54 0.25
CA THR A 944 8.61 -26.59 -0.80
C THR A 944 9.73 -25.54 -0.92
N PRO A 945 10.50 -25.52 -2.02
CA PRO A 945 11.51 -24.49 -2.26
C PRO A 945 10.89 -23.09 -2.39
N LEU A 946 11.59 -22.08 -1.87
CA LEU A 946 11.18 -20.66 -1.93
C LEU A 946 12.08 -19.81 -2.83
N VAL A 947 13.11 -20.42 -3.44
CA VAL A 947 14.02 -19.83 -4.42
C VAL A 947 14.27 -20.83 -5.57
N PRO A 948 14.65 -20.37 -6.79
CA PRO A 948 14.91 -21.25 -7.92
C PRO A 948 16.18 -22.07 -7.72
N ALA A 949 16.19 -23.27 -8.31
CA ALA A 949 17.38 -24.13 -8.34
C ALA A 949 18.60 -23.49 -9.05
N SER A 950 18.38 -22.46 -9.89
CA SER A 950 19.46 -21.67 -10.52
C SER A 950 20.14 -20.65 -9.59
N ARG A 951 19.57 -20.39 -8.40
CA ARG A 951 20.14 -19.52 -7.36
C ARG A 951 20.61 -20.27 -6.12
N ALA A 952 20.07 -21.48 -5.89
CA ALA A 952 20.54 -22.40 -4.86
C ALA A 952 22.05 -22.67 -5.01
N GLY A 953 22.82 -22.51 -3.94
CA GLY A 953 24.29 -22.59 -4.05
C GLY A 953 25.10 -22.39 -2.79
N VAL A 954 24.51 -21.84 -1.72
CA VAL A 954 25.14 -21.83 -0.39
C VAL A 954 24.97 -23.20 0.26
N LEU A 955 23.76 -23.77 0.25
CA LEU A 955 23.48 -25.13 0.72
C LEU A 955 23.35 -26.14 -0.44
N GLY A 956 22.85 -25.71 -1.61
CA GLY A 956 23.06 -26.38 -2.90
C GLY A 956 22.30 -27.70 -3.14
N ALA A 957 21.62 -28.27 -2.14
CA ALA A 957 20.81 -29.47 -2.27
C ALA A 957 19.54 -29.43 -1.39
N SER A 958 18.50 -30.16 -1.81
CA SER A 958 17.28 -30.34 -1.00
C SER A 958 17.62 -31.00 0.35
N PRO A 959 17.11 -30.49 1.48
CA PRO A 959 17.40 -31.07 2.79
C PRO A 959 16.79 -32.45 2.95
N THR A 960 17.46 -33.28 3.76
CA THR A 960 16.84 -34.44 4.38
C THR A 960 16.08 -34.00 5.64
N THR A 961 14.82 -34.40 5.75
CA THR A 961 13.92 -34.01 6.83
C THR A 961 13.41 -35.22 7.62
N SER A 962 13.25 -35.08 8.93
CA SER A 962 12.59 -36.08 9.78
C SER A 962 11.87 -35.40 10.94
N TRP A 963 10.77 -35.95 11.42
CA TRP A 963 9.97 -35.33 12.48
C TRP A 963 9.29 -36.34 13.40
N CYS A 964 8.81 -35.88 14.56
CA CYS A 964 7.87 -36.63 15.39
C CYS A 964 6.94 -35.69 16.19
N ARG A 965 5.80 -36.24 16.61
CA ARG A 965 4.90 -35.57 17.57
C ARG A 965 5.40 -35.80 19.00
N LEU A 966 5.28 -34.78 19.84
CA LEU A 966 5.54 -34.84 21.28
C LEU A 966 4.21 -34.72 22.04
N GLU A 967 4.21 -35.03 23.33
CA GLU A 967 3.02 -34.93 24.19
C GLU A 967 2.43 -33.51 24.21
N GLN A 968 3.29 -32.49 24.27
CA GLN A 968 2.91 -31.06 24.32
C GLN A 968 3.55 -30.25 23.17
N GLY A 969 3.55 -30.81 21.94
CA GLY A 969 4.08 -30.14 20.76
C GLY A 969 4.65 -31.09 19.70
N TRP A 970 5.75 -30.70 19.05
CA TRP A 970 6.38 -31.49 17.98
C TRP A 970 7.87 -31.17 17.84
N GLN A 971 8.61 -32.07 17.17
CA GLN A 971 10.01 -31.88 16.85
C GLN A 971 10.27 -32.18 15.37
N LEU A 972 11.05 -31.33 14.71
CA LEU A 972 11.48 -31.46 13.32
C LEU A 972 13.00 -31.33 13.26
N GLN A 973 13.64 -32.09 12.38
CA GLN A 973 15.04 -31.94 12.03
C GLN A 973 15.17 -31.77 10.52
N ILE A 974 15.95 -30.77 10.13
CA ILE A 974 16.32 -30.44 8.76
C ILE A 974 17.85 -30.57 8.67
N ALA A 975 18.36 -31.32 7.70
CA ALA A 975 19.78 -31.54 7.51
C ALA A 975 20.18 -31.41 6.03
N TRP A 976 21.26 -30.68 5.79
CA TRP A 976 21.89 -30.51 4.47
C TRP A 976 23.28 -31.13 4.50
N GLU A 977 23.73 -31.73 3.40
CA GLU A 977 25.13 -32.12 3.24
C GLU A 977 26.02 -30.87 3.40
N LEU A 978 27.11 -30.95 4.16
CA LEU A 978 27.92 -29.80 4.55
C LEU A 978 28.68 -29.27 3.30
N PRO A 979 28.32 -28.08 2.77
CA PRO A 979 28.88 -27.56 1.53
C PRO A 979 30.38 -27.37 1.60
N ARG A 980 31.09 -27.61 0.48
CA ARG A 980 32.55 -27.43 0.39
C ARG A 980 33.00 -26.00 0.71
N VAL A 981 32.13 -25.00 0.56
CA VAL A 981 32.45 -23.59 0.87
C VAL A 981 32.69 -23.38 2.38
N PHE A 982 32.00 -24.14 3.25
CA PHE A 982 32.24 -24.15 4.70
C PHE A 982 33.39 -25.08 5.12
N GLN A 983 34.09 -25.68 4.15
CA GLN A 983 35.29 -26.50 4.35
C GLN A 983 36.56 -25.76 3.87
N ALA A 984 36.42 -24.54 3.34
CA ALA A 984 37.53 -23.76 2.78
C ALA A 984 38.40 -23.07 3.85
N GLU A 985 39.68 -22.85 3.52
CA GLU A 985 40.68 -22.31 4.47
C GLU A 985 40.54 -20.80 4.76
N SER A 986 39.68 -20.08 4.02
CA SER A 986 39.48 -18.63 4.18
C SER A 986 38.28 -18.28 5.07
N HIS A 987 38.53 -17.64 6.22
CA HIS A 987 37.50 -17.26 7.20
C HIS A 987 36.31 -16.45 6.63
N ALA A 988 36.50 -15.69 5.55
CA ALA A 988 35.46 -14.81 4.98
C ALA A 988 34.29 -15.54 4.29
N LEU A 989 34.43 -16.83 3.95
CA LEU A 989 33.37 -17.65 3.33
C LEU A 989 32.66 -18.58 4.33
N ALA A 990 33.08 -18.55 5.60
CA ALA A 990 32.52 -19.38 6.66
C ALA A 990 31.39 -18.68 7.45
N GLU A 991 31.01 -17.46 7.05
CA GLU A 991 29.91 -16.70 7.62
C GLU A 991 28.74 -16.56 6.64
N VAL A 992 27.52 -16.78 7.12
CA VAL A 992 26.28 -16.63 6.33
C VAL A 992 25.17 -16.02 7.19
N GLY A 993 24.34 -15.15 6.62
CA GLY A 993 23.08 -14.75 7.23
C GLY A 993 22.09 -15.91 7.19
N PHE A 994 21.48 -16.22 8.32
CA PHE A 994 20.55 -17.34 8.48
C PHE A 994 19.29 -16.92 9.23
N GLN A 995 18.14 -17.44 8.80
CA GLN A 995 16.86 -17.19 9.45
C GLN A 995 16.02 -18.47 9.49
N VAL A 996 15.28 -18.63 10.58
CA VAL A 996 14.32 -19.73 10.80
C VAL A 996 13.01 -19.13 11.29
N VAL A 997 11.91 -19.47 10.63
CA VAL A 997 10.56 -19.06 11.03
C VAL A 997 9.70 -20.30 11.24
N ILE A 998 9.13 -20.44 12.43
CA ILE A 998 8.27 -21.55 12.81
C ILE A 998 6.82 -21.10 12.64
N ASN A 999 6.07 -21.76 11.75
CA ASN A 999 4.64 -21.55 11.59
C ASN A 999 3.90 -22.33 12.68
N GLU A 1000 2.97 -21.66 13.37
CA GLU A 1000 2.15 -22.28 14.41
C GLU A 1000 0.68 -22.33 13.98
N ALA A 1001 0.12 -23.54 13.82
CA ALA A 1001 -1.28 -23.74 13.50
C ALA A 1001 -1.92 -24.79 14.41
N ALA A 1002 -3.17 -24.57 14.82
CA ALA A 1002 -3.88 -25.43 15.76
C ALA A 1002 -5.18 -25.98 15.18
N VAL A 1003 -5.54 -27.19 15.61
CA VAL A 1003 -6.80 -27.86 15.24
C VAL A 1003 -8.00 -27.03 15.73
N GLY A 1004 -9.02 -26.87 14.88
CA GLY A 1004 -10.21 -26.10 15.20
C GLY A 1004 -10.08 -24.58 15.03
N ARG A 1005 -8.92 -24.08 14.58
CA ARG A 1005 -8.70 -22.67 14.19
C ARG A 1005 -8.74 -22.52 12.66
N THR A 1006 -9.23 -21.37 12.21
CA THR A 1006 -9.40 -21.01 10.80
C THR A 1006 -8.21 -20.21 10.22
N ARG A 1007 -7.43 -19.57 11.09
CA ARG A 1007 -6.19 -18.86 10.78
C ARG A 1007 -5.03 -19.41 11.62
N ARG A 1008 -3.80 -19.25 11.12
CA ARG A 1008 -2.53 -19.51 11.83
C ARG A 1008 -2.52 -18.77 13.18
N LEU A 1009 -1.98 -19.37 14.24
CA LEU A 1009 -1.88 -18.75 15.58
C LEU A 1009 -0.81 -17.65 15.64
N GLY A 1010 0.31 -17.84 14.94
CA GLY A 1010 1.38 -16.85 14.84
C GLY A 1010 2.59 -17.41 14.13
N GLN A 1011 3.73 -16.75 14.32
CA GLN A 1011 5.05 -17.26 13.93
C GLN A 1011 6.06 -17.02 15.06
N LEU A 1012 7.01 -17.94 15.25
CA LEU A 1012 8.22 -17.69 16.04
C LEU A 1012 9.41 -17.55 15.09
N ALA A 1013 10.07 -16.40 15.08
CA ALA A 1013 11.21 -16.12 14.19
C ALA A 1013 12.52 -15.98 14.98
N LEU A 1014 13.61 -16.54 14.44
CA LEU A 1014 14.93 -16.54 15.09
C LEU A 1014 15.53 -15.13 15.12
N ALA A 1015 15.55 -14.44 13.98
CA ALA A 1015 15.85 -13.01 13.88
C ALA A 1015 14.53 -12.21 13.93
N GLY A 1016 14.23 -11.64 15.09
CA GLY A 1016 13.16 -10.64 15.26
C GLY A 1016 11.74 -11.19 15.34
N GLY A 1017 11.19 -11.22 16.57
CA GLY A 1017 9.76 -11.24 16.82
C GLY A 1017 9.18 -9.84 17.09
N GLY A 1018 7.97 -9.80 17.63
CA GLY A 1018 7.16 -8.60 17.75
C GLY A 1018 6.43 -8.25 16.45
N GLY A 1019 5.46 -7.34 16.56
CA GLY A 1019 4.64 -6.91 15.42
C GLY A 1019 3.63 -7.96 14.93
N PHE A 1020 3.05 -7.68 13.76
CA PHE A 1020 1.92 -8.43 13.19
C PHE A 1020 2.34 -9.15 11.89
N ALA A 1021 2.02 -10.44 11.77
CA ALA A 1021 2.42 -11.30 10.65
C ALA A 1021 1.27 -11.63 9.67
N TYR A 1022 0.24 -10.77 9.61
CA TYR A 1022 -0.87 -10.90 8.66
C TYR A 1022 -0.39 -10.77 7.21
N LEU A 1023 -0.73 -11.76 6.38
CA LEU A 1023 -0.25 -11.91 5.00
C LEU A 1023 1.28 -11.83 4.87
N ARG A 1024 2.06 -12.15 5.91
CA ARG A 1024 3.54 -12.22 5.78
C ARG A 1024 3.93 -13.56 5.15
N GLY A 1025 3.39 -14.64 5.69
CA GLY A 1025 3.53 -15.99 5.17
C GLY A 1025 4.95 -16.51 5.09
N ASP A 1026 5.36 -16.84 3.87
CA ASP A 1026 6.70 -17.26 3.41
C ASP A 1026 7.53 -16.09 2.83
N ARG A 1027 7.14 -14.84 3.07
CA ARG A 1027 7.89 -13.64 2.68
C ARG A 1027 8.70 -13.11 3.86
N GLU A 1028 10.01 -13.34 3.81
CA GLU A 1028 10.97 -12.89 4.82
C GLU A 1028 11.97 -11.89 4.23
N GLN A 1029 12.30 -10.83 4.98
CA GLN A 1029 13.25 -9.81 4.54
C GLN A 1029 14.68 -10.29 4.73
N VAL A 1030 15.57 -10.06 3.76
CA VAL A 1030 16.98 -10.51 3.81
C VAL A 1030 17.75 -9.91 4.99
N GLY A 1031 17.33 -8.72 5.48
CA GLY A 1031 17.88 -8.10 6.69
C GLY A 1031 17.50 -8.79 8.00
N ASP A 1032 16.43 -9.58 8.04
CA ASP A 1032 15.98 -10.31 9.23
C ASP A 1032 16.80 -11.62 9.39
N THR A 1033 18.11 -11.51 9.68
CA THR A 1033 19.02 -12.66 9.82
C THR A 1033 19.87 -12.62 11.09
N VAL A 1034 20.33 -13.82 11.50
CA VAL A 1034 21.48 -14.00 12.40
C VAL A 1034 22.65 -14.50 11.58
N THR A 1035 23.81 -13.85 11.68
CA THR A 1035 25.05 -14.36 11.07
C THR A 1035 25.48 -15.64 11.78
N LEU A 1036 25.56 -16.76 11.08
CA LEU A 1036 26.20 -17.99 11.56
C LEU A 1036 27.66 -18.01 11.14
N ARG A 1037 28.54 -18.57 12.00
CA ARG A 1037 29.94 -18.88 11.68
C ARG A 1037 30.18 -20.37 11.87
N PHE A 1038 30.71 -21.05 10.86
CA PHE A 1038 31.07 -22.47 10.96
C PHE A 1038 32.51 -22.65 11.46
N GLU A 1039 32.74 -23.61 12.35
CA GLU A 1039 34.08 -23.96 12.86
C GLU A 1039 34.94 -24.59 11.74
N SER A 1040 36.18 -24.11 11.59
CA SER A 1040 37.09 -24.59 10.52
C SER A 1040 37.82 -25.89 10.92
N ALA A 1041 38.31 -26.63 9.92
CA ALA A 1041 39.11 -27.83 10.17
C ALA A 1041 40.47 -27.56 10.84
N LEU A 1042 40.95 -26.31 10.90
CA LEU A 1042 42.28 -25.96 11.43
C LEU A 1042 42.30 -25.71 12.95
N GLU A 1043 41.20 -25.21 13.54
CA GLU A 1043 41.08 -25.04 14.99
C GLU A 1043 41.13 -26.39 15.74
N MET A 1044 40.85 -27.49 15.04
CA MET A 1044 41.01 -28.87 15.54
C MET A 1044 42.47 -29.25 15.88
N SER A 1045 43.47 -28.48 15.42
CA SER A 1045 44.89 -28.77 15.72
C SER A 1045 45.36 -28.27 17.08
N ALA A 1046 44.62 -27.33 17.70
CA ALA A 1046 44.90 -26.79 19.04
C ALA A 1046 44.14 -27.57 20.14
N GLY A 1047 44.52 -28.84 20.33
CA GLY A 1047 44.05 -29.63 21.47
C GLY A 1047 44.46 -29.00 22.81
N PRO A 1048 43.72 -29.25 23.91
CA PRO A 1048 44.00 -28.62 25.20
C PRO A 1048 45.39 -28.99 25.70
N GLU A 1049 46.18 -27.99 26.11
CA GLU A 1049 47.46 -28.23 26.78
C GLU A 1049 47.25 -29.12 28.00
N ARG A 1050 48.06 -30.19 28.08
CA ARG A 1050 48.05 -31.10 29.22
C ARG A 1050 48.51 -30.35 30.47
N THR A 1051 47.57 -30.03 31.36
CA THR A 1051 47.91 -29.72 32.74
C THR A 1051 48.52 -30.96 33.40
N THR A 1052 49.84 -30.91 33.64
CA THR A 1052 50.54 -31.88 34.47
C THR A 1052 50.03 -31.82 35.92
N PRO A 1053 49.98 -32.96 36.64
CA PRO A 1053 49.51 -32.97 38.03
C PRO A 1053 50.55 -32.36 38.98
N GLY A 1054 50.10 -31.43 39.82
CA GLY A 1054 50.85 -30.78 40.89
C GLY A 1054 49.90 -30.02 41.81
#